data_AF-A0A290S3I2-F1
#
_entry.id   AF-A0A290S3I2-F1
#
_cell.length_a   1.000
_cell.length_b   1.000
_cell.length_c   1.000
_cell.angle_alpha   90.00
_cell.angle_beta   90.00
_cell.angle_gamma   90.00
#
_symmetry.space_group_name_H-M   'P 1'
#
loop_
_entity.id
_entity.type
_entity.pdbx_description
1 polymer ?
#
loop_
_entity_poly.entity_id
_entity_poly.type
_entity_poly.pdbx_seq_one_letter_code
_entity_poly.pdbx_strand_id
1 'polypeptide(L)'
;MKKSSLYCAVSSALLLSSVFNAHAGTVIKQTSSQMCFRTAGNAVNGTQVILNNNCSGDAARFSWTSGGSIKHDKSGLCIHPGGLVNPADGQQLVLWSGCDFDNRVKFTKTSANAIKHVSGGKCVQPTNISNGSNLVVRSQCGANQNKFVVEQQASSGASVSNDKVKVQFNIDTKHAVGQFDSFDRRKFITLHSSNTESDWFGNNAQSLNAPNADPDLMTHFLEDYDVYFGRDTGNMKYQLTQLPEDSAKPGYASAATATTNGGGVKWNYTNITTAQAKTMRKHEGRNSDLIVAAQQHPYYPDGTKIGNQNWSFSQTDTAGEPLGTALGDYMAQFLQKYFKAGTSDSLGQKRPTYVEVMNEPLFELHDFPHNGYDKESLYDIFRLHNSVADVINANPSLNDVKVGGFTVAFPDYEKGSQFFDNWKQRDKAFLDIAGNKMDFISMHLYDFPNFPGGPGGQHQIQYRKGSNMEATLDMVEQYMAYKWGSIKPLVISEYGSQLQGSFGTKWTPQRDWLCLKAMSSMLMSFMERPNRIDKAIPFIPLKAEWGRISDTIPYYWRLLRQAKEGEGETGEQWVYTEMVKFYQLWSDIKGTRIDSWASDMDIQADAYVDGKDVYLILNSLEFSPTDIDLSVLGKGSNAVTSVNIKHLYPNAQGKPILDNSNRTTLPSSVILGSESTMIIKVSHQNNVAINNINQESKHYASAVVKNIAANATQFFTINNVDKGANGEATLRLGVGRPHGKSLTPVVTVNGNRVAIPTDFRGYDQKNGGLGRERFFGVIEIPVPYNNIKKTNNIEVTFPDSGGAVSSLTLQNFKMSKRITR
;
A
#
# COMPACT_ATOMS: atom_id res chain seq x y z
N MET A 1 58.37 -25.31 5.81
CA MET A 1 59.63 -24.85 5.18
C MET A 1 59.28 -23.77 4.16
N LYS A 2 59.94 -22.60 4.27
CA LYS A 2 60.06 -21.46 3.32
C LYS A 2 58.74 -20.73 2.95
N LYS A 3 58.39 -19.56 3.52
CA LYS A 3 58.90 -18.15 3.30
C LYS A 3 58.88 -17.78 1.81
N SER A 4 58.24 -16.71 1.32
CA SER A 4 58.29 -15.27 1.68
C SER A 4 57.12 -14.51 0.98
N SER A 5 56.32 -13.64 1.62
CA SER A 5 56.55 -12.21 1.94
C SER A 5 56.96 -11.30 0.77
N LEU A 6 56.04 -10.43 0.30
CA LEU A 6 56.38 -9.04 -0.07
C LEU A 6 55.14 -8.14 0.05
N TYR A 7 55.20 -7.20 0.99
CA TYR A 7 54.36 -6.01 1.08
C TYR A 7 54.86 -4.97 0.07
N CYS A 8 53.95 -4.27 -0.61
CA CYS A 8 54.19 -2.89 -1.03
C CYS A 8 52.85 -2.17 -1.25
N ALA A 9 52.64 -1.09 -0.50
CA ALA A 9 51.52 -0.16 -0.64
C ALA A 9 51.94 0.98 -1.57
N VAL A 10 51.13 1.36 -2.57
CA VAL A 10 51.04 2.73 -3.09
C VAL A 10 49.63 3.00 -3.64
N SER A 11 49.16 4.20 -3.31
CA SER A 11 47.90 4.91 -3.53
C SER A 11 47.34 5.03 -4.95
N SER A 12 46.05 5.43 -4.96
CA SER A 12 45.38 6.31 -5.94
C SER A 12 44.80 5.70 -7.22
N ALA A 13 43.46 5.58 -7.27
CA ALA A 13 42.62 6.31 -8.22
C ALA A 13 41.13 6.08 -7.91
N LEU A 14 40.49 7.03 -7.21
CA LEU A 14 39.04 7.21 -7.32
C LEU A 14 38.74 7.66 -8.76
N LEU A 15 38.15 6.77 -9.56
CA LEU A 15 37.45 7.17 -10.78
C LEU A 15 35.96 7.19 -10.44
N LEU A 16 35.45 8.38 -10.10
CA LEU A 16 34.03 8.68 -10.14
C LEU A 16 33.55 8.51 -11.60
N SER A 17 32.96 7.37 -11.93
CA SER A 17 32.11 7.25 -13.10
C SER A 17 30.76 7.87 -12.78
N SER A 18 30.55 9.12 -13.19
CA SER A 18 29.25 9.79 -13.16
C SER A 18 28.29 9.07 -14.11
N VAL A 19 27.34 8.32 -13.54
CA VAL A 19 26.29 7.61 -14.29
C VAL A 19 25.17 8.60 -14.61
N PHE A 20 24.82 8.73 -15.88
CA PHE A 20 23.77 9.62 -16.36
C PHE A 20 22.39 9.03 -16.04
N ASN A 21 21.65 9.66 -15.10
CA ASN A 21 20.22 9.42 -14.93
C ASN A 21 19.44 10.14 -16.03
N ALA A 22 18.65 9.41 -16.81
CA ALA A 22 17.71 9.98 -17.76
C ALA A 22 16.51 10.58 -17.01
N HIS A 23 16.60 11.86 -16.63
CA HIS A 23 15.51 12.63 -16.04
C HIS A 23 14.63 13.21 -17.15
N ALA A 24 13.33 12.94 -17.15
CA ALA A 24 12.37 13.65 -18.00
C ALA A 24 12.08 15.03 -17.39
N GLY A 25 12.02 16.07 -18.23
CA GLY A 25 11.71 17.45 -17.78
C GLY A 25 12.93 18.34 -17.52
N THR A 26 14.12 17.97 -18.02
CA THR A 26 15.34 18.77 -17.87
C THR A 26 15.56 19.76 -19.00
N VAL A 27 16.25 20.86 -18.69
CA VAL A 27 16.83 21.81 -19.64
C VAL A 27 18.36 21.77 -19.56
N ILE A 28 19.04 21.98 -20.68
CA ILE A 28 20.50 22.11 -20.74
C ILE A 28 20.83 23.61 -20.82
N LYS A 29 21.36 24.19 -19.74
CA LYS A 29 21.69 25.62 -19.62
C LYS A 29 23.16 25.90 -19.81
N GLN A 30 23.48 26.95 -20.55
CA GLN A 30 24.81 27.53 -20.63
C GLN A 30 25.09 28.30 -19.34
N THR A 31 26.19 27.95 -18.65
CA THR A 31 26.41 28.35 -17.25
C THR A 31 26.56 29.87 -17.06
N SER A 32 27.09 30.60 -18.05
CA SER A 32 27.36 32.04 -17.89
C SER A 32 26.15 32.93 -18.21
N SER A 33 25.36 32.56 -19.20
CA SER A 33 24.21 33.34 -19.68
C SER A 33 22.89 32.85 -19.12
N GLN A 34 22.86 31.66 -18.51
CA GLN A 34 21.66 30.99 -18.01
C GLN A 34 20.61 30.66 -19.10
N MET A 35 20.94 30.92 -20.37
CA MET A 35 20.15 30.52 -21.53
C MET A 35 20.30 29.02 -21.77
N CYS A 36 19.29 28.39 -22.36
CA CYS A 36 19.22 26.93 -22.53
C CYS A 36 19.09 26.51 -23.99
N PHE A 37 19.27 25.20 -24.20
CA PHE A 37 18.95 24.56 -25.45
C PHE A 37 17.45 24.70 -25.72
N ARG A 38 17.11 25.12 -26.93
CA ARG A 38 15.73 25.22 -27.40
C ARG A 38 15.68 24.86 -28.89
N THR A 39 14.56 24.34 -29.36
CA THR A 39 14.33 24.18 -30.80
C THR A 39 14.06 25.54 -31.44
N ALA A 40 14.65 25.80 -32.63
CA ALA A 40 14.44 27.06 -33.36
C ALA A 40 13.00 27.24 -33.88
N GLY A 41 12.22 26.16 -33.88
CA GLY A 41 10.81 26.11 -34.29
C GLY A 41 10.21 24.74 -33.96
N ASN A 42 9.22 24.31 -34.75
CA ASN A 42 8.62 22.97 -34.61
C ASN A 42 9.70 21.89 -34.78
N ALA A 43 9.70 20.91 -33.87
CA ALA A 43 10.74 19.89 -33.79
C ALA A 43 10.51 18.78 -34.85
N VAL A 44 11.14 18.93 -36.01
CA VAL A 44 11.19 17.97 -37.12
C VAL A 44 12.64 17.67 -37.50
N ASN A 45 12.88 16.70 -38.38
CA ASN A 45 14.23 16.43 -38.88
C ASN A 45 14.80 17.68 -39.57
N GLY A 46 16.01 18.09 -39.16
CA GLY A 46 16.69 19.29 -39.64
C GLY A 46 16.47 20.54 -38.80
N THR A 47 15.57 20.52 -37.80
CA THR A 47 15.33 21.69 -36.93
C THR A 47 16.59 22.04 -36.14
N GLN A 48 17.07 23.28 -36.26
CA GLN A 48 18.24 23.77 -35.53
C GLN A 48 18.00 23.78 -34.02
N VAL A 49 19.06 23.48 -33.26
CA VAL A 49 19.10 23.68 -31.81
C VAL A 49 19.81 24.99 -31.54
N ILE A 50 19.12 25.88 -30.82
CA ILE A 50 19.58 27.23 -30.52
C ILE A 50 19.77 27.42 -29.01
N LEU A 51 20.55 28.43 -28.66
CA LEU A 51 20.64 28.98 -27.31
C LEU A 51 19.55 30.04 -27.14
N ASN A 52 18.68 29.89 -26.13
CA ASN A 52 17.53 30.76 -25.94
C ASN A 52 17.30 31.11 -24.47
N ASN A 53 16.82 32.32 -24.19
CA ASN A 53 16.51 32.77 -22.83
C ASN A 53 15.19 32.21 -22.27
N ASN A 54 14.29 31.70 -23.12
CA ASN A 54 13.09 31.01 -22.70
C ASN A 54 13.39 29.53 -22.47
N CYS A 55 13.60 29.17 -21.20
CA CYS A 55 13.84 27.81 -20.76
C CYS A 55 12.61 27.05 -20.33
N SER A 56 11.41 27.55 -20.64
CA SER A 56 10.14 26.91 -20.32
C SER A 56 9.48 26.27 -21.55
N GLY A 57 8.57 25.34 -21.31
CA GLY A 57 7.79 24.63 -22.32
C GLY A 57 8.56 23.53 -23.06
N ASP A 58 7.81 22.74 -23.83
CA ASP A 58 8.28 21.53 -24.52
C ASP A 58 9.52 21.78 -25.40
N ALA A 59 9.59 22.92 -26.08
CA ALA A 59 10.69 23.26 -27.00
C ALA A 59 12.07 23.36 -26.33
N ALA A 60 12.15 23.51 -25.01
CA ALA A 60 13.39 23.61 -24.26
C ALA A 60 13.78 22.31 -23.53
N ARG A 61 12.97 21.25 -23.64
CA ARG A 61 13.19 19.99 -22.90
C ARG A 61 14.17 19.08 -23.63
N PHE A 62 15.33 18.86 -23.02
CA PHE A 62 16.36 17.97 -23.54
C PHE A 62 16.89 17.08 -22.42
N SER A 63 16.93 15.78 -22.67
CA SER A 63 17.46 14.76 -21.76
C SER A 63 18.61 13.98 -22.40
N TRP A 64 19.49 13.44 -21.57
CA TRP A 64 20.50 12.48 -22.00
C TRP A 64 19.88 11.09 -22.10
N THR A 65 20.15 10.39 -23.20
CA THR A 65 19.83 8.96 -23.31
C THR A 65 20.92 8.13 -22.62
N SER A 66 20.61 6.88 -22.27
CA SER A 66 21.58 5.95 -21.67
C SER A 66 22.76 5.64 -22.59
N GLY A 67 22.60 5.77 -23.91
CA GLY A 67 23.66 5.56 -24.90
C GLY A 67 24.53 6.78 -25.20
N GLY A 68 24.23 7.95 -24.61
CA GLY A 68 25.01 9.17 -24.73
C GLY A 68 24.55 10.17 -25.79
N SER A 69 23.44 9.93 -26.49
CA SER A 69 22.77 10.97 -27.27
C SER A 69 22.05 12.00 -26.38
N ILE A 70 21.80 13.19 -26.92
CA ILE A 70 20.95 14.21 -26.28
C ILE A 70 19.64 14.25 -27.07
N LYS A 71 18.52 13.96 -26.39
CA LYS A 71 17.19 13.81 -26.98
C LYS A 71 16.30 14.99 -26.60
N HIS A 72 15.55 15.52 -27.56
CA HIS A 72 14.46 16.45 -27.30
C HIS A 72 13.23 15.67 -26.81
N ASP A 73 12.77 15.94 -25.59
CA ASP A 73 11.84 15.06 -24.87
C ASP A 73 10.49 14.94 -25.58
N LYS A 74 9.98 16.05 -26.13
CA LYS A 74 8.65 16.10 -26.75
C LYS A 74 8.60 15.39 -28.11
N SER A 75 9.61 15.55 -28.95
CA SER A 75 9.61 14.97 -30.31
C SER A 75 10.30 13.61 -30.39
N GLY A 76 11.10 13.25 -29.39
CA GLY A 76 11.91 12.04 -29.40
C GLY A 76 13.12 12.08 -30.36
N LEU A 77 13.34 13.20 -31.06
CA LEU A 77 14.48 13.39 -31.96
C LEU A 77 15.76 13.68 -31.17
N CYS A 78 16.91 13.25 -31.68
CA CYS A 78 18.20 13.47 -31.04
C CYS A 78 19.02 14.56 -31.75
N ILE A 79 19.92 15.19 -31.01
CA ILE A 79 20.85 16.19 -31.55
C ILE A 79 21.90 15.50 -32.41
N HIS A 80 22.06 15.97 -33.65
CA HIS A 80 23.07 15.51 -34.61
C HIS A 80 23.91 16.71 -35.09
N PRO A 81 25.24 16.57 -35.24
CA PRO A 81 26.07 17.59 -35.87
C PRO A 81 26.03 17.45 -37.41
N GLY A 82 24.83 17.59 -38.00
CA GLY A 82 24.62 17.47 -39.44
C GLY A 82 24.84 16.06 -40.02
N GLY A 83 24.81 15.01 -39.19
CA GLY A 83 24.97 13.62 -39.62
C GLY A 83 26.40 13.20 -39.98
N LEU A 84 27.39 14.08 -39.82
CA LEU A 84 28.79 13.80 -40.16
C LEU A 84 29.51 13.01 -39.06
N VAL A 85 30.34 12.04 -39.44
CA VAL A 85 31.21 11.30 -38.51
C VAL A 85 32.25 12.24 -37.88
N ASN A 86 32.83 13.12 -38.69
CA ASN A 86 33.83 14.11 -38.28
C ASN A 86 33.37 15.52 -38.72
N PRO A 87 32.46 16.17 -37.98
CA PRO A 87 31.93 17.48 -38.35
C PRO A 87 33.03 18.55 -38.40
N ALA A 88 32.96 19.49 -39.34
CA ALA A 88 33.87 20.64 -39.41
C ALA A 88 33.64 21.62 -38.24
N ASP A 89 34.64 22.45 -37.93
CA ASP A 89 34.46 23.53 -36.97
C ASP A 89 33.36 24.50 -37.45
N GLY A 90 32.40 24.79 -36.57
CA GLY A 90 31.24 25.62 -36.89
C GLY A 90 30.03 24.85 -37.41
N GLN A 91 30.11 23.51 -37.53
CA GLN A 91 28.97 22.68 -37.92
C GLN A 91 27.82 22.84 -36.92
N GLN A 92 26.63 23.16 -37.43
CA GLN A 92 25.42 23.35 -36.64
C GLN A 92 24.85 22.03 -36.12
N LEU A 93 24.25 22.12 -34.93
CA LEU A 93 23.48 21.07 -34.30
C LEU A 93 22.02 21.15 -34.74
N VAL A 94 21.50 20.03 -35.21
CA VAL A 94 20.11 19.88 -35.66
C VAL A 94 19.46 18.69 -34.98
N LEU A 95 18.13 18.68 -34.89
CA LEU A 95 17.36 17.51 -34.50
C LEU A 95 17.24 16.55 -35.68
N TRP A 96 17.42 15.26 -35.41
CA TRP A 96 17.23 14.21 -36.39
C TRP A 96 16.78 12.89 -35.75
N SER A 97 16.10 12.06 -36.53
CA SER A 97 15.64 10.74 -36.13
C SER A 97 16.82 9.77 -35.98
N GLY A 98 16.82 8.99 -34.90
CA GLY A 98 17.89 8.04 -34.58
C GLY A 98 18.77 8.55 -33.44
N CYS A 99 18.74 7.82 -32.34
CA CYS A 99 19.55 8.06 -31.15
C CYS A 99 20.47 6.85 -30.94
N ASP A 100 21.63 7.06 -30.31
CA ASP A 100 22.50 6.02 -29.75
C ASP A 100 23.06 4.94 -30.71
N PHE A 101 22.74 5.02 -32.01
CA PHE A 101 23.10 3.99 -32.98
C PHE A 101 24.58 4.02 -33.40
N ASP A 102 25.28 5.13 -33.20
CA ASP A 102 26.69 5.30 -33.58
C ASP A 102 27.36 6.42 -32.76
N ASN A 103 28.70 6.39 -32.62
CA ASN A 103 29.46 7.44 -31.95
C ASN A 103 29.33 8.82 -32.61
N ARG A 104 28.95 8.91 -33.88
CA ARG A 104 28.67 10.17 -34.60
C ARG A 104 27.42 10.90 -34.11
N VAL A 105 26.57 10.28 -33.29
CA VAL A 105 25.37 10.91 -32.71
C VAL A 105 25.40 10.95 -31.18
N LYS A 106 26.55 10.64 -30.58
CA LYS A 106 26.77 10.60 -29.13
C LYS A 106 27.60 11.78 -28.66
N PHE A 107 27.37 12.18 -27.43
CA PHE A 107 28.10 13.21 -26.71
C PHE A 107 28.58 12.66 -25.36
N THR A 108 29.54 13.35 -24.78
CA THR A 108 30.05 13.08 -23.43
C THR A 108 30.23 14.40 -22.70
N LYS A 109 30.11 14.38 -21.38
CA LYS A 109 30.39 15.54 -20.55
C LYS A 109 31.86 15.51 -20.11
N THR A 110 32.58 16.59 -20.34
CA THR A 110 33.96 16.75 -19.85
C THR A 110 33.97 17.17 -18.38
N SER A 111 35.10 17.01 -17.70
CA SER A 111 35.31 17.50 -16.32
C SER A 111 35.13 19.02 -16.17
N ALA A 112 35.28 19.77 -17.27
CA ALA A 112 35.05 21.21 -17.32
C ALA A 112 33.57 21.59 -17.61
N ASN A 113 32.64 20.64 -17.54
CA ASN A 113 31.22 20.79 -17.89
C ASN A 113 30.95 21.15 -19.36
N ALA A 114 31.90 20.92 -20.26
CA ALA A 114 31.63 21.03 -21.71
C ALA A 114 30.99 19.75 -22.27
N ILE A 115 30.09 19.90 -23.24
CA ILE A 115 29.48 18.79 -23.99
C ILE A 115 30.35 18.52 -25.21
N LYS A 116 30.94 17.32 -25.30
CA LYS A 116 31.91 16.93 -26.34
C LYS A 116 31.31 15.83 -27.22
N HIS A 117 31.30 16.05 -28.52
CA HIS A 117 30.91 15.05 -29.52
C HIS A 117 31.91 13.89 -29.52
N VAL A 118 31.39 12.66 -29.47
CA VAL A 118 32.23 11.45 -29.26
C VAL A 118 33.11 11.16 -30.47
N SER A 119 32.54 11.11 -31.67
CA SER A 119 33.30 10.77 -32.89
C SER A 119 34.25 11.88 -33.34
N GLY A 120 33.78 13.13 -33.38
CA GLY A 120 34.55 14.26 -33.90
C GLY A 120 35.46 14.95 -32.88
N GLY A 121 35.33 14.63 -31.59
CA GLY A 121 36.14 15.19 -30.51
C GLY A 121 35.95 16.70 -30.25
N LYS A 122 34.96 17.34 -30.89
CA LYS A 122 34.67 18.77 -30.81
C LYS A 122 33.64 19.09 -29.73
N CYS A 123 33.69 20.27 -29.13
CA CYS A 123 32.76 20.69 -28.09
C CYS A 123 31.63 21.55 -28.63
N VAL A 124 30.44 21.38 -28.04
CA VAL A 124 29.27 22.21 -28.28
C VAL A 124 29.52 23.60 -27.73
N GLN A 125 29.20 24.62 -28.52
CA GLN A 125 29.23 26.01 -28.12
C GLN A 125 28.24 26.82 -28.98
N PRO A 126 27.69 27.92 -28.47
CA PRO A 126 26.90 28.81 -29.32
C PRO A 126 27.81 29.56 -30.30
N THR A 127 27.29 29.98 -31.45
CA THR A 127 28.02 30.86 -32.40
C THR A 127 28.47 32.17 -31.74
N ASN A 128 27.67 32.66 -30.81
CA ASN A 128 27.87 33.81 -29.94
C ASN A 128 26.91 33.67 -28.74
N ILE A 129 27.23 34.26 -27.58
CA ILE A 129 26.35 34.19 -26.40
C ILE A 129 25.23 35.23 -26.53
N SER A 130 24.25 34.96 -27.39
CA SER A 130 23.05 35.78 -27.54
C SER A 130 21.79 34.91 -27.71
N ASN A 131 20.63 35.51 -27.44
CA ASN A 131 19.35 34.82 -27.59
C ASN A 131 19.08 34.50 -29.07
N GLY A 132 18.76 33.25 -29.38
CA GLY A 132 18.51 32.76 -30.74
C GLY A 132 19.74 32.23 -31.48
N SER A 133 20.92 32.24 -30.84
CA SER A 133 22.17 31.80 -31.47
C SER A 133 22.18 30.29 -31.74
N ASN A 134 22.66 29.89 -32.91
CA ASN A 134 22.83 28.47 -33.24
C ASN A 134 23.87 27.82 -32.33
N LEU A 135 23.62 26.58 -31.93
CA LEU A 135 24.62 25.73 -31.31
C LEU A 135 25.43 25.01 -32.39
N VAL A 136 26.75 25.06 -32.26
CA VAL A 136 27.70 24.47 -33.20
C VAL A 136 28.73 23.63 -32.45
N VAL A 137 29.48 22.79 -33.16
CA VAL A 137 30.67 22.10 -32.63
C VAL A 137 31.96 22.76 -33.09
N ARG A 138 32.94 22.94 -32.18
CA ARG A 138 34.29 23.44 -32.50
C ARG A 138 35.39 22.71 -31.74
N SER A 139 36.62 22.80 -32.22
CA SER A 139 37.77 22.08 -31.65
C SER A 139 38.23 22.60 -30.28
N GLN A 140 37.82 23.81 -29.89
CA GLN A 140 38.13 24.39 -28.58
C GLN A 140 37.13 23.93 -27.50
N CYS A 141 37.63 23.36 -26.40
CA CYS A 141 36.81 22.74 -25.35
C CYS A 141 36.94 23.37 -23.94
N GLY A 142 37.53 24.57 -23.82
CA GLY A 142 37.93 25.14 -22.51
C GLY A 142 37.42 26.54 -22.18
N ALA A 143 36.68 27.20 -23.08
CA ALA A 143 36.17 28.56 -22.83
C ALA A 143 34.87 28.53 -22.01
N ASN A 144 34.59 29.61 -21.25
CA ASN A 144 33.33 29.74 -20.49
C ASN A 144 32.07 29.59 -21.35
N GLN A 145 32.17 29.87 -22.65
CA GLN A 145 31.07 29.80 -23.62
C GLN A 145 30.57 28.36 -23.84
N ASN A 146 31.35 27.36 -23.43
CA ASN A 146 31.16 25.95 -23.77
C ASN A 146 30.71 25.13 -22.56
N LYS A 147 30.43 25.78 -21.41
CA LYS A 147 30.04 25.14 -20.16
C LYS A 147 28.53 25.02 -20.07
N PHE A 148 28.03 23.81 -19.82
CA PHE A 148 26.60 23.52 -19.71
C PHE A 148 26.28 22.69 -18.46
N VAL A 149 25.12 23.00 -17.87
CA VAL A 149 24.54 22.28 -16.73
C VAL A 149 23.15 21.77 -17.12
N VAL A 150 22.77 20.63 -16.54
CA VAL A 150 21.43 20.05 -16.71
C VAL A 150 20.64 20.42 -15.47
N GLU A 151 19.49 21.05 -15.65
CA GLU A 151 18.61 21.51 -14.56
C GLU A 151 17.17 21.09 -14.84
N GLN A 152 16.34 21.00 -13.79
CA GLN A 152 14.90 20.78 -13.97
C GLN A 152 14.23 22.04 -14.57
N GLN A 153 13.30 21.84 -15.50
CA GLN A 153 12.57 22.94 -16.11
C GLN A 153 11.62 23.58 -15.09
N ALA A 154 11.75 24.89 -14.85
CA ALA A 154 10.79 25.63 -14.05
C ALA A 154 9.40 25.60 -14.72
N SER A 155 8.39 25.11 -13.98
CA SER A 155 6.99 25.09 -14.40
C SER A 155 6.44 26.50 -14.50
N SER A 156 5.85 26.86 -15.64
CA SER A 156 5.09 28.10 -15.80
C SER A 156 3.78 28.01 -15.01
N GLY A 157 3.64 28.85 -13.98
CA GLY A 157 2.34 29.36 -13.53
C GLY A 157 1.49 28.45 -12.64
N ALA A 158 2.07 27.90 -11.58
CA ALA A 158 1.41 27.79 -10.28
C ALA A 158 2.46 28.22 -9.26
N SER A 159 2.07 29.01 -8.25
CA SER A 159 2.94 29.31 -7.12
C SER A 159 3.23 28.01 -6.37
N VAL A 160 4.22 27.25 -6.80
CA VAL A 160 4.89 26.26 -5.96
C VAL A 160 5.73 27.10 -5.00
N SER A 161 5.24 27.28 -3.78
CA SER A 161 6.12 27.72 -2.71
C SER A 161 7.29 26.74 -2.67
N ASN A 162 8.52 27.25 -2.64
CA ASN A 162 9.70 26.52 -2.18
C ASN A 162 9.59 26.16 -0.67
N ASP A 163 8.37 26.01 -0.16
CA ASP A 163 8.11 25.63 1.21
C ASP A 163 8.17 24.12 1.23
N LYS A 164 9.18 23.61 1.92
CA LYS A 164 9.26 22.20 2.29
C LYS A 164 7.95 21.75 2.94
N VAL A 165 7.61 20.48 2.78
CA VAL A 165 6.43 19.92 3.44
C VAL A 165 6.63 20.02 4.95
N LYS A 166 5.69 20.63 5.65
CA LYS A 166 5.75 20.78 7.11
C LYS A 166 5.05 19.59 7.74
N VAL A 167 5.74 18.92 8.65
CA VAL A 167 5.13 17.94 9.55
C VAL A 167 5.23 18.42 10.97
N GLN A 168 4.07 18.52 11.61
CA GLN A 168 3.92 18.95 13.00
C GLN A 168 3.39 17.80 13.85
N PHE A 169 3.93 17.64 15.05
CA PHE A 169 3.37 16.73 16.06
C PHE A 169 3.37 17.39 17.45
N ASN A 170 2.21 17.30 18.12
CA ASN A 170 1.91 17.95 19.39
C ASN A 170 1.96 16.91 20.52
N ILE A 171 3.10 16.79 21.20
CA ILE A 171 3.34 15.67 22.13
C ILE A 171 2.53 15.73 23.42
N ASP A 172 1.92 16.89 23.72
CA ASP A 172 1.05 17.10 24.89
C ASP A 172 -0.44 16.88 24.58
N THR A 173 -0.79 16.58 23.33
CA THR A 173 -2.17 16.54 22.85
C THR A 173 -2.52 15.15 22.35
N LYS A 174 -3.33 14.43 23.13
CA LYS A 174 -3.84 13.11 22.76
C LYS A 174 -4.73 13.19 21.53
N HIS A 175 -4.58 12.29 20.56
CA HIS A 175 -5.53 12.14 19.46
C HIS A 175 -6.38 10.89 19.70
N ALA A 176 -7.68 11.09 19.92
CA ALA A 176 -8.63 10.00 20.14
C ALA A 176 -9.63 9.93 18.98
N VAL A 177 -9.85 8.74 18.43
CA VAL A 177 -10.91 8.46 17.45
C VAL A 177 -12.01 7.67 18.15
N GLY A 178 -13.11 8.34 18.49
CA GLY A 178 -14.06 7.79 19.47
C GLY A 178 -13.35 7.47 20.80
N GLN A 179 -13.43 6.22 21.24
CA GLN A 179 -12.77 5.75 22.48
C GLN A 179 -11.35 5.20 22.27
N PHE A 180 -10.81 5.25 21.05
CA PHE A 180 -9.53 4.63 20.69
C PHE A 180 -8.44 5.70 20.60
N ASP A 181 -7.42 5.58 21.45
CA ASP A 181 -6.32 6.54 21.55
C ASP A 181 -4.95 5.87 21.72
N SER A 182 -4.83 4.59 21.34
CA SER A 182 -3.59 3.81 21.48
C SER A 182 -3.29 2.96 20.25
N PHE A 183 -2.00 2.72 19.97
CA PHE A 183 -1.60 1.78 18.93
C PHE A 183 -1.82 0.33 19.36
N ASP A 184 -2.84 -0.33 18.82
CA ASP A 184 -3.09 -1.75 19.08
C ASP A 184 -2.29 -2.62 18.10
N ARG A 185 -1.11 -3.07 18.54
CA ARG A 185 -0.22 -3.93 17.75
C ARG A 185 -0.90 -5.24 17.33
N ARG A 186 -1.85 -5.75 18.11
CA ARG A 186 -2.60 -6.97 17.78
C ARG A 186 -3.47 -6.78 16.55
N LYS A 187 -3.93 -5.55 16.29
CA LYS A 187 -4.74 -5.22 15.11
C LYS A 187 -3.88 -5.05 13.85
N PHE A 188 -2.68 -4.48 13.99
CA PHE A 188 -1.95 -3.89 12.87
C PHE A 188 -0.58 -4.53 12.58
N ILE A 189 0.15 -5.01 13.60
CA ILE A 189 1.45 -5.66 13.43
C ILE A 189 1.24 -7.16 13.48
N THR A 190 0.76 -7.69 12.36
CA THR A 190 0.32 -9.08 12.26
C THR A 190 1.01 -9.83 11.12
N LEU A 191 0.92 -11.16 11.16
CA LEU A 191 1.42 -12.07 10.12
C LEU A 191 0.28 -12.99 9.66
N HIS A 192 0.21 -13.28 8.36
CA HIS A 192 -0.73 -14.28 7.82
C HIS A 192 -0.22 -15.69 8.13
N SER A 193 -0.34 -16.05 9.40
CA SER A 193 0.09 -17.33 9.97
C SER A 193 -0.59 -17.55 11.32
N SER A 194 -0.40 -18.74 11.87
CA SER A 194 -0.76 -19.18 13.22
C SER A 194 0.45 -19.76 13.97
N ASN A 195 0.33 -19.86 15.29
CA ASN A 195 1.34 -20.49 16.15
C ASN A 195 1.57 -21.99 15.86
N THR A 196 0.64 -22.67 15.19
CA THR A 196 0.68 -24.13 14.96
C THR A 196 1.28 -24.54 13.62
N GLU A 197 1.68 -23.58 12.79
CA GLU A 197 2.28 -23.89 11.50
C GLU A 197 3.64 -24.56 11.63
N SER A 198 3.82 -25.63 10.84
CA SER A 198 5.11 -26.33 10.78
C SER A 198 6.19 -25.51 10.05
N ASP A 199 5.78 -24.52 9.25
CA ASP A 199 6.67 -23.60 8.52
C ASP A 199 7.62 -22.83 9.45
N TRP A 200 7.23 -22.61 10.71
CA TRP A 200 8.08 -22.00 11.74
C TRP A 200 9.39 -22.75 11.97
N PHE A 201 9.41 -24.06 11.69
CA PHE A 201 10.52 -24.94 11.99
C PHE A 201 11.20 -25.43 10.71
N GLY A 202 12.49 -25.80 10.81
CA GLY A 202 13.25 -26.45 9.75
C GLY A 202 13.29 -27.97 9.91
N ASN A 203 13.91 -28.64 8.94
CA ASN A 203 14.10 -30.11 8.91
C ASN A 203 12.79 -30.90 8.93
N ASN A 204 11.76 -30.36 8.30
CA ASN A 204 10.46 -31.01 8.06
C ASN A 204 10.04 -30.88 6.59
N ALA A 205 8.95 -31.55 6.19
CA ALA A 205 8.47 -31.54 4.82
C ALA A 205 8.14 -30.14 4.29
N GLN A 206 7.53 -29.29 5.13
CA GLN A 206 7.18 -27.89 4.79
C GLN A 206 8.40 -26.98 4.61
N SER A 207 9.56 -27.43 5.06
CA SER A 207 10.86 -26.76 4.90
C SER A 207 11.76 -27.43 3.85
N LEU A 208 11.22 -28.33 3.04
CA LEU A 208 11.99 -29.17 2.11
C LEU A 208 13.14 -29.92 2.80
N ASN A 209 12.93 -30.31 4.06
CA ASN A 209 13.92 -30.92 4.94
C ASN A 209 15.19 -30.09 5.18
N ALA A 210 15.14 -28.77 4.92
CA ALA A 210 16.24 -27.86 5.19
C ALA A 210 16.06 -27.12 6.53
N PRO A 211 17.16 -26.80 7.24
CA PRO A 211 17.08 -26.06 8.49
C PRO A 211 16.77 -24.58 8.24
N ASN A 212 16.21 -23.92 9.26
CA ASN A 212 16.22 -22.46 9.30
C ASN A 212 17.63 -21.97 9.63
N ALA A 213 18.04 -20.82 9.06
CA ALA A 213 19.28 -20.16 9.46
C ALA A 213 19.20 -19.70 10.93
N ASP A 214 18.01 -19.27 11.37
CA ASP A 214 17.69 -19.05 12.78
C ASP A 214 16.99 -20.29 13.36
N PRO A 215 17.62 -21.06 14.27
CA PRO A 215 17.02 -22.24 14.86
C PRO A 215 15.86 -21.95 15.83
N ASP A 216 15.74 -20.72 16.35
CA ASP A 216 14.62 -20.27 17.21
C ASP A 216 13.79 -19.16 16.54
N LEU A 217 13.68 -19.26 15.21
CA LEU A 217 13.01 -18.30 14.33
C LEU A 217 11.68 -17.78 14.90
N MET A 218 10.82 -18.68 15.38
CA MET A 218 9.51 -18.30 15.90
C MET A 218 9.62 -17.37 17.11
N THR A 219 10.49 -17.69 18.07
CA THR A 219 10.65 -16.86 19.27
C THR A 219 11.29 -15.53 18.93
N HIS A 220 12.41 -15.52 18.21
CA HIS A 220 13.10 -14.28 17.85
C HIS A 220 12.19 -13.38 17.00
N PHE A 221 11.53 -13.91 15.97
CA PHE A 221 10.64 -13.10 15.14
C PHE A 221 9.48 -12.50 15.93
N LEU A 222 8.80 -13.32 16.74
CA LEU A 222 7.60 -12.88 17.44
C LEU A 222 7.90 -11.98 18.63
N GLU A 223 8.96 -12.24 19.40
CA GLU A 223 9.32 -11.46 20.59
C GLU A 223 10.13 -10.21 20.24
N ASP A 224 11.11 -10.30 19.34
CA ASP A 224 11.99 -9.15 19.04
C ASP A 224 11.27 -8.07 18.22
N TYR A 225 10.36 -8.48 17.33
CA TYR A 225 9.56 -7.54 16.53
C TYR A 225 8.14 -7.33 17.07
N ASP A 226 7.78 -7.97 18.19
CA ASP A 226 6.46 -7.98 18.81
C ASP A 226 5.31 -8.11 17.80
N VAL A 227 5.25 -9.27 17.14
CA VAL A 227 4.30 -9.58 16.05
C VAL A 227 3.17 -10.47 16.55
N TYR A 228 1.96 -10.26 16.06
CA TYR A 228 0.79 -11.06 16.39
C TYR A 228 0.34 -11.93 15.21
N PHE A 229 -0.38 -13.00 15.49
CA PHE A 229 -0.92 -13.86 14.44
C PHE A 229 -2.18 -13.24 13.82
N GLY A 230 -2.46 -13.66 12.59
CA GLY A 230 -3.47 -13.07 11.73
C GLY A 230 -4.54 -14.07 11.34
N ARG A 231 -4.21 -14.99 10.43
CA ARG A 231 -5.18 -15.78 9.69
C ARG A 231 -4.66 -17.16 9.32
N ASP A 232 -5.53 -18.18 9.37
CA ASP A 232 -5.26 -19.54 8.93
C ASP A 232 -6.49 -20.14 8.21
N THR A 233 -6.29 -20.66 6.99
CA THR A 233 -7.33 -21.38 6.21
C THR A 233 -6.99 -22.86 6.01
N GLY A 234 -5.75 -23.25 6.32
CA GLY A 234 -5.20 -24.57 6.05
C GLY A 234 -5.67 -25.61 7.07
N ASN A 235 -5.67 -25.27 8.36
CA ASN A 235 -6.04 -26.25 9.39
C ASN A 235 -7.50 -26.71 9.26
N MET A 236 -8.44 -25.77 9.08
CA MET A 236 -9.85 -26.13 8.88
C MET A 236 -10.04 -27.00 7.63
N LYS A 237 -9.28 -26.76 6.55
CA LYS A 237 -9.33 -27.61 5.35
C LYS A 237 -8.76 -28.99 5.63
N TYR A 238 -7.63 -29.07 6.32
CA TYR A 238 -7.02 -30.34 6.69
C TYR A 238 -7.97 -31.19 7.53
N GLN A 239 -8.58 -30.64 8.59
CA GLN A 239 -9.51 -31.39 9.43
C GLN A 239 -10.72 -31.89 8.63
N LEU A 240 -11.26 -31.09 7.70
CA LEU A 240 -12.38 -31.50 6.84
C LEU A 240 -12.04 -32.77 6.04
N THR A 241 -10.84 -32.83 5.47
CA THR A 241 -10.39 -34.00 4.67
C THR A 241 -10.25 -35.29 5.49
N GLN A 242 -10.23 -35.20 6.82
CA GLN A 242 -10.15 -36.34 7.73
C GLN A 242 -11.53 -36.85 8.17
N LEU A 243 -12.62 -36.22 7.73
CA LEU A 243 -13.97 -36.57 8.15
C LEU A 243 -14.72 -37.35 7.07
N PRO A 244 -15.28 -38.53 7.40
CA PRO A 244 -16.23 -39.19 6.52
C PRO A 244 -17.58 -38.46 6.53
N GLU A 245 -18.42 -38.81 5.57
CA GLU A 245 -19.83 -38.39 5.54
C GLU A 245 -20.57 -38.91 6.78
N ASP A 246 -21.52 -38.13 7.28
CA ASP A 246 -22.45 -38.60 8.31
C ASP A 246 -23.42 -39.64 7.70
N SER A 247 -23.36 -40.87 8.20
CA SER A 247 -24.19 -41.97 7.70
C SER A 247 -25.70 -41.73 7.84
N ALA A 248 -26.12 -40.86 8.76
CA ALA A 248 -27.52 -40.52 8.97
C ALA A 248 -27.95 -39.25 8.22
N LYS A 249 -26.99 -38.46 7.70
CA LYS A 249 -27.26 -37.18 7.06
C LYS A 249 -26.32 -36.95 5.86
N PRO A 250 -26.67 -37.49 4.67
CA PRO A 250 -25.85 -37.31 3.46
C PRO A 250 -25.55 -35.84 3.19
N GLY A 251 -24.32 -35.56 2.76
CA GLY A 251 -23.79 -34.22 2.53
C GLY A 251 -23.30 -33.48 3.76
N TYR A 252 -23.24 -34.12 4.94
CA TYR A 252 -22.72 -33.53 6.19
C TYR A 252 -21.48 -34.28 6.69
N ALA A 253 -20.60 -33.56 7.39
CA ALA A 253 -19.44 -34.16 8.02
C ALA A 253 -19.83 -34.92 9.31
N SER A 254 -19.31 -36.14 9.48
CA SER A 254 -19.61 -37.00 10.63
C SER A 254 -19.30 -36.35 11.98
N ALA A 255 -20.34 -36.12 12.78
CA ALA A 255 -20.20 -35.48 14.08
C ALA A 255 -19.43 -36.31 15.11
N ALA A 256 -19.61 -37.64 15.09
CA ALA A 256 -18.90 -38.56 15.96
C ALA A 256 -17.40 -38.59 15.67
N THR A 257 -17.03 -38.61 14.39
CA THR A 257 -15.62 -38.59 13.96
C THR A 257 -14.96 -37.26 14.29
N ALA A 258 -15.66 -36.13 14.06
CA ALA A 258 -15.16 -34.80 14.43
C ALA A 258 -14.89 -34.66 15.94
N THR A 259 -15.73 -35.27 16.80
CA THR A 259 -15.49 -35.27 18.25
C THR A 259 -14.24 -36.06 18.61
N THR A 260 -14.03 -37.21 17.97
CA THR A 260 -12.86 -38.06 18.21
C THR A 260 -11.58 -37.37 17.74
N ASN A 261 -11.56 -36.89 16.49
CA ASN A 261 -10.39 -36.20 15.91
C ASN A 261 -10.09 -34.89 16.65
N GLY A 262 -11.11 -34.07 16.94
CA GLY A 262 -10.98 -32.82 17.69
C GLY A 262 -10.43 -33.04 19.10
N GLY A 263 -10.93 -34.04 19.81
CA GLY A 263 -10.39 -34.45 21.12
C GLY A 263 -8.90 -34.84 21.04
N GLY A 264 -8.52 -35.61 20.01
CA GLY A 264 -7.13 -35.97 19.74
C GLY A 264 -6.24 -34.76 19.45
N VAL A 265 -6.70 -33.82 18.61
CA VAL A 265 -5.98 -32.56 18.30
C VAL A 265 -5.78 -31.74 19.58
N LYS A 266 -6.82 -31.57 20.39
CA LYS A 266 -6.74 -30.84 21.66
C LYS A 266 -5.76 -31.49 22.63
N TRP A 267 -5.83 -32.81 22.76
CA TRP A 267 -4.93 -33.57 23.62
C TRP A 267 -3.48 -33.45 23.15
N ASN A 268 -3.23 -33.62 21.85
CA ASN A 268 -1.89 -33.51 21.26
C ASN A 268 -1.29 -32.12 21.46
N TYR A 269 -2.06 -31.07 21.16
CA TYR A 269 -1.62 -29.70 21.36
C TYR A 269 -1.17 -29.47 22.81
N THR A 270 -1.92 -29.99 23.78
CA THR A 270 -1.65 -29.80 25.21
C THR A 270 -0.46 -30.64 25.71
N ASN A 271 -0.41 -31.91 25.33
CA ASN A 271 0.42 -32.92 26.00
C ASN A 271 1.72 -33.24 25.27
N ILE A 272 1.88 -32.94 23.98
CA ILE A 272 3.14 -33.19 23.27
C ILE A 272 4.27 -32.34 23.88
N THR A 273 5.39 -32.98 24.23
CA THR A 273 6.51 -32.37 24.97
C THR A 273 7.74 -32.05 24.12
N THR A 274 7.65 -32.21 22.79
CA THR A 274 8.72 -31.81 21.86
C THR A 274 9.03 -30.31 22.01
N ALA A 275 10.28 -29.91 21.70
CA ALA A 275 10.68 -28.51 21.78
C ALA A 275 9.76 -27.62 20.92
N GLN A 276 9.44 -28.06 19.70
CA GLN A 276 8.53 -27.36 18.78
C GLN A 276 7.15 -27.13 19.41
N ALA A 277 6.52 -28.18 19.96
CA ALA A 277 5.20 -28.06 20.57
C ALA A 277 5.21 -27.13 21.79
N LYS A 278 6.28 -27.13 22.59
CA LYS A 278 6.45 -26.17 23.69
C LYS A 278 6.56 -24.73 23.18
N THR A 279 7.32 -24.49 22.11
CA THR A 279 7.42 -23.16 21.47
C THR A 279 6.08 -22.69 20.90
N MET A 280 5.36 -23.56 20.19
CA MET A 280 4.02 -23.26 19.67
C MET A 280 3.04 -22.83 20.80
N ARG A 281 3.08 -23.53 21.96
CA ARG A 281 2.26 -23.18 23.13
C ARG A 281 2.72 -21.92 23.85
N LYS A 282 4.03 -21.69 23.96
CA LYS A 282 4.61 -20.48 24.56
C LYS A 282 4.03 -19.22 23.90
N HIS A 283 3.81 -19.27 22.59
CA HIS A 283 3.34 -18.14 21.79
C HIS A 283 1.83 -18.14 21.51
N GLU A 284 1.03 -19.01 22.14
CA GLU A 284 -0.43 -19.08 21.94
C GLU A 284 -1.12 -17.72 22.14
N GLY A 285 -0.66 -16.93 23.12
CA GLY A 285 -1.23 -15.61 23.43
C GLY A 285 -1.22 -14.63 22.27
N ARG A 286 -0.34 -14.83 21.28
CA ARG A 286 -0.27 -13.99 20.06
C ARG A 286 -1.39 -14.30 19.05
N ASN A 287 -2.19 -15.36 19.26
CA ASN A 287 -3.43 -15.66 18.52
C ASN A 287 -4.67 -14.96 19.11
N SER A 288 -4.51 -13.87 19.87
CA SER A 288 -5.61 -13.23 20.59
C SER A 288 -6.84 -12.97 19.71
N ASP A 289 -6.60 -12.67 18.42
CA ASP A 289 -7.59 -12.26 17.43
C ASP A 289 -7.41 -13.05 16.11
N LEU A 290 -7.14 -14.36 16.22
CA LEU A 290 -6.96 -15.24 15.06
C LEU A 290 -8.24 -15.31 14.22
N ILE A 291 -8.05 -15.28 12.90
CA ILE A 291 -9.09 -15.48 11.88
C ILE A 291 -8.95 -16.88 11.29
N VAL A 292 -10.06 -17.60 11.16
CA VAL A 292 -10.14 -18.79 10.30
C VAL A 292 -11.13 -18.57 9.17
N ALA A 293 -10.90 -19.19 8.01
CA ALA A 293 -11.77 -19.02 6.86
C ALA A 293 -11.85 -20.29 6.00
N ALA A 294 -13.02 -20.52 5.40
CA ALA A 294 -13.15 -21.53 4.36
C ALA A 294 -12.46 -21.06 3.08
N GLN A 295 -11.85 -21.97 2.33
CA GLN A 295 -11.50 -21.72 0.92
C GLN A 295 -12.75 -21.94 0.05
N GLN A 296 -12.66 -21.76 -1.26
CA GLN A 296 -13.80 -21.97 -2.15
C GLN A 296 -14.14 -23.47 -2.25
N HIS A 297 -13.16 -24.28 -2.66
CA HIS A 297 -13.32 -25.72 -2.84
C HIS A 297 -12.62 -26.52 -1.73
N PRO A 298 -13.25 -27.56 -1.14
CA PRO A 298 -14.56 -28.14 -1.48
C PRO A 298 -15.73 -27.54 -0.66
N TYR A 299 -15.59 -26.32 -0.14
CA TYR A 299 -16.53 -25.79 0.85
C TYR A 299 -17.82 -25.26 0.25
N TYR A 300 -17.75 -24.62 -0.92
CA TYR A 300 -18.93 -24.22 -1.65
C TYR A 300 -19.70 -25.47 -2.10
N PRO A 301 -21.03 -25.59 -1.86
CA PRO A 301 -21.78 -26.80 -2.19
C PRO A 301 -22.09 -26.93 -3.70
N ASP A 302 -21.08 -27.24 -4.49
CA ASP A 302 -21.17 -27.50 -5.95
C ASP A 302 -20.96 -28.97 -6.33
N GLY A 303 -20.80 -29.86 -5.34
CA GLY A 303 -20.54 -31.28 -5.54
C GLY A 303 -19.05 -31.65 -5.52
N THR A 304 -18.15 -30.69 -5.28
CA THR A 304 -16.72 -30.96 -5.12
C THR A 304 -16.47 -31.97 -4.00
N LYS A 305 -15.77 -33.06 -4.33
CA LYS A 305 -15.46 -34.12 -3.38
C LYS A 305 -14.42 -33.67 -2.35
N ILE A 306 -14.64 -34.07 -1.10
CA ILE A 306 -13.79 -33.72 0.03
C ILE A 306 -12.61 -34.68 0.12
N GLY A 307 -11.45 -34.22 -0.34
CA GLY A 307 -10.22 -35.02 -0.35
C GLY A 307 -10.45 -36.39 -0.98
N ASN A 308 -10.08 -37.45 -0.26
CA ASN A 308 -10.26 -38.84 -0.69
C ASN A 308 -11.50 -39.52 -0.05
N GLN A 309 -12.39 -38.76 0.60
CA GLN A 309 -13.52 -39.31 1.39
C GLN A 309 -14.76 -39.68 0.53
N ASN A 310 -14.74 -39.39 -0.78
CA ASN A 310 -15.79 -39.70 -1.76
C ASN A 310 -17.20 -39.11 -1.47
N TRP A 311 -17.31 -38.06 -0.67
CA TRP A 311 -18.54 -37.29 -0.43
C TRP A 311 -18.30 -35.79 -0.66
N SER A 312 -19.37 -35.00 -0.74
CA SER A 312 -19.37 -33.53 -0.97
C SER A 312 -20.43 -32.88 -0.08
N PHE A 313 -20.33 -31.59 0.21
CA PHE A 313 -21.36 -30.90 0.99
C PHE A 313 -22.74 -30.97 0.30
N SER A 314 -23.79 -31.05 1.13
CA SER A 314 -25.18 -31.02 0.67
C SER A 314 -25.45 -29.78 -0.19
N GLN A 315 -25.92 -30.01 -1.41
CA GLN A 315 -26.34 -28.97 -2.35
C GLN A 315 -27.83 -28.62 -2.19
N THR A 316 -28.47 -29.16 -1.14
CA THR A 316 -29.88 -28.93 -0.87
C THR A 316 -30.13 -27.45 -0.61
N ASP A 317 -31.22 -26.95 -1.19
CA ASP A 317 -31.69 -25.61 -0.96
C ASP A 317 -33.21 -25.57 -0.79
N THR A 318 -33.65 -25.69 0.46
CA THR A 318 -35.06 -25.64 0.85
C THR A 318 -35.24 -24.72 2.05
N ALA A 319 -36.48 -24.41 2.41
CA ALA A 319 -36.73 -23.63 3.63
C ALA A 319 -36.24 -24.33 4.92
N GLY A 320 -36.18 -25.68 4.94
CA GLY A 320 -35.71 -26.46 6.09
C GLY A 320 -34.20 -26.75 6.08
N GLU A 321 -33.58 -26.67 4.90
CA GLU A 321 -32.14 -26.78 4.71
C GLU A 321 -31.71 -25.79 3.63
N PRO A 322 -31.53 -24.49 3.98
CA PRO A 322 -31.03 -23.51 3.03
C PRO A 322 -29.61 -23.85 2.58
N LEU A 323 -29.26 -23.47 1.35
CA LEU A 323 -27.91 -23.67 0.80
C LEU A 323 -26.82 -23.25 1.80
N GLY A 324 -25.84 -24.14 2.01
CA GLY A 324 -24.73 -23.90 2.93
C GLY A 324 -24.99 -24.31 4.38
N THR A 325 -26.16 -24.88 4.71
CA THR A 325 -26.43 -25.40 6.07
C THR A 325 -25.41 -26.47 6.49
N ALA A 326 -25.04 -27.39 5.59
CA ALA A 326 -24.04 -28.42 5.86
C ALA A 326 -22.62 -27.86 6.06
N LEU A 327 -22.27 -26.81 5.31
CA LEU A 327 -21.02 -26.07 5.51
C LEU A 327 -21.01 -25.40 6.89
N GLY A 328 -22.09 -24.70 7.25
CA GLY A 328 -22.25 -24.06 8.55
C GLY A 328 -22.15 -25.04 9.70
N ASP A 329 -22.74 -26.23 9.55
CA ASP A 329 -22.65 -27.32 10.52
C ASP A 329 -21.20 -27.76 10.70
N TYR A 330 -20.47 -28.05 9.62
CA TYR A 330 -19.05 -28.38 9.72
C TYR A 330 -18.21 -27.28 10.39
N MET A 331 -18.41 -26.02 10.00
CA MET A 331 -17.68 -24.89 10.60
C MET A 331 -17.96 -24.76 12.10
N ALA A 332 -19.22 -24.93 12.52
CA ALA A 332 -19.59 -24.95 13.93
C ALA A 332 -18.94 -26.13 14.67
N GLN A 333 -18.93 -27.33 14.07
CA GLN A 333 -18.25 -28.49 14.63
C GLN A 333 -16.74 -28.26 14.78
N PHE A 334 -16.09 -27.66 13.79
CA PHE A 334 -14.66 -27.33 13.84
C PHE A 334 -14.36 -26.40 15.02
N LEU A 335 -15.09 -25.29 15.13
CA LEU A 335 -14.91 -24.29 16.19
C LEU A 335 -15.19 -24.87 17.59
N GLN A 336 -16.17 -25.75 17.71
CA GLN A 336 -16.57 -26.34 18.99
C GLN A 336 -15.62 -27.46 19.45
N LYS A 337 -15.18 -28.33 18.52
CA LYS A 337 -14.55 -29.62 18.89
C LYS A 337 -13.03 -29.61 18.84
N TYR A 338 -12.41 -28.71 18.07
CA TYR A 338 -10.96 -28.69 17.87
C TYR A 338 -10.22 -27.66 18.74
N PHE A 339 -10.96 -26.82 19.46
CA PHE A 339 -10.41 -25.77 20.33
C PHE A 339 -10.89 -25.91 21.77
N LYS A 340 -10.31 -25.12 22.67
CA LYS A 340 -10.81 -24.95 24.04
C LYS A 340 -12.30 -24.58 24.01
N ALA A 341 -13.10 -25.21 24.88
CA ALA A 341 -14.52 -24.89 25.03
C ALA A 341 -14.76 -23.50 25.64
N GLY A 342 -13.79 -23.00 26.41
CA GLY A 342 -13.77 -21.70 27.08
C GLY A 342 -12.54 -21.58 27.97
N THR A 343 -12.47 -20.55 28.81
CA THR A 343 -11.29 -20.30 29.69
C THR A 343 -11.07 -21.37 30.77
N SER A 344 -12.10 -22.13 31.13
CA SER A 344 -12.02 -23.24 32.08
C SER A 344 -11.54 -24.56 31.45
N ASP A 345 -11.55 -24.67 30.12
CA ASP A 345 -11.05 -25.84 29.41
C ASP A 345 -9.53 -25.73 29.22
N SER A 346 -8.79 -26.62 29.89
CA SER A 346 -7.33 -26.64 29.85
C SER A 346 -6.78 -27.35 28.61
N LEU A 347 -7.63 -28.00 27.79
CA LEU A 347 -7.20 -28.79 26.66
C LEU A 347 -7.34 -28.05 25.32
N GLY A 348 -6.27 -28.10 24.53
CA GLY A 348 -6.22 -27.61 23.15
C GLY A 348 -5.74 -26.18 23.02
N GLN A 349 -5.94 -25.61 21.85
CA GLN A 349 -5.62 -24.21 21.57
C GLN A 349 -6.82 -23.30 21.83
N LYS A 350 -6.57 -22.02 22.14
CA LYS A 350 -7.58 -20.96 22.12
C LYS A 350 -8.35 -20.97 20.80
N ARG A 351 -9.68 -20.88 20.89
CA ARG A 351 -10.58 -20.74 19.74
C ARG A 351 -10.30 -19.43 18.97
N PRO A 352 -10.43 -19.43 17.63
CA PRO A 352 -10.40 -18.22 16.82
C PRO A 352 -11.48 -17.23 17.26
N THR A 353 -11.17 -15.93 17.19
CA THR A 353 -12.13 -14.86 17.50
C THR A 353 -13.03 -14.58 16.30
N TYR A 354 -12.49 -14.73 15.08
CA TYR A 354 -13.19 -14.43 13.83
C TYR A 354 -13.26 -15.67 12.96
N VAL A 355 -14.41 -15.88 12.33
CA VAL A 355 -14.60 -16.82 11.24
C VAL A 355 -15.14 -16.09 10.02
N GLU A 356 -14.38 -16.11 8.93
CA GLU A 356 -14.87 -15.67 7.63
C GLU A 356 -15.56 -16.84 6.96
N VAL A 357 -16.76 -16.61 6.45
CA VAL A 357 -17.56 -17.68 5.81
C VAL A 357 -16.80 -18.30 4.64
N MET A 358 -16.18 -17.49 3.79
CA MET A 358 -15.41 -17.95 2.64
C MET A 358 -14.39 -16.89 2.20
N ASN A 359 -13.21 -17.35 1.78
CA ASN A 359 -12.17 -16.54 1.16
C ASN A 359 -12.52 -16.22 -0.29
N GLU A 360 -12.56 -14.94 -0.67
CA GLU A 360 -12.65 -14.48 -2.06
C GLU A 360 -13.68 -15.24 -2.94
N PRO A 361 -14.93 -15.43 -2.49
CA PRO A 361 -15.87 -16.31 -3.16
C PRO A 361 -16.20 -15.83 -4.57
N LEU A 362 -16.36 -14.51 -4.79
CA LEU A 362 -16.71 -14.01 -6.12
C LEU A 362 -15.58 -14.13 -7.15
N PHE A 363 -14.31 -14.11 -6.71
CA PHE A 363 -13.19 -14.16 -7.64
C PHE A 363 -13.18 -15.48 -8.39
N GLU A 364 -13.22 -16.59 -7.66
CA GLU A 364 -13.16 -17.91 -8.25
C GLU A 364 -14.55 -18.41 -8.62
N LEU A 365 -15.56 -18.36 -7.74
CA LEU A 365 -16.88 -18.95 -8.06
C LEU A 365 -17.66 -18.18 -9.14
N HIS A 366 -17.38 -16.89 -9.37
CA HIS A 366 -18.21 -16.05 -10.25
C HIS A 366 -17.45 -15.35 -11.40
N ASP A 367 -16.32 -14.71 -11.11
CA ASP A 367 -15.59 -13.89 -12.08
C ASP A 367 -14.66 -14.73 -12.96
N PHE A 368 -13.95 -15.68 -12.34
CA PHE A 368 -12.95 -16.54 -12.97
C PHE A 368 -13.07 -17.99 -12.47
N PRO A 369 -14.17 -18.69 -12.78
CA PRO A 369 -14.35 -20.09 -12.40
C PRO A 369 -13.22 -20.98 -12.90
N HIS A 370 -12.74 -21.85 -12.02
CA HIS A 370 -11.76 -22.87 -12.39
C HIS A 370 -12.27 -23.74 -13.54
N ASN A 371 -11.35 -24.23 -14.37
CA ASN A 371 -11.69 -25.13 -15.47
C ASN A 371 -12.49 -26.34 -14.96
N GLY A 372 -13.69 -26.53 -15.51
CA GLY A 372 -14.59 -27.60 -15.13
C GLY A 372 -15.72 -27.19 -14.17
N TYR A 373 -15.75 -25.93 -13.72
CA TYR A 373 -16.82 -25.37 -12.90
C TYR A 373 -17.60 -24.33 -13.68
N ASP A 374 -18.92 -24.30 -13.47
CA ASP A 374 -19.78 -23.25 -13.97
C ASP A 374 -19.73 -22.03 -13.07
N LYS A 375 -20.16 -20.90 -13.63
CA LYS A 375 -20.27 -19.64 -12.90
C LYS A 375 -21.42 -19.69 -11.89
N GLU A 376 -21.10 -19.48 -10.63
CA GLU A 376 -22.06 -19.43 -9.53
C GLU A 376 -22.81 -18.09 -9.44
N SER A 377 -23.99 -18.15 -8.85
CA SER A 377 -24.86 -16.99 -8.65
C SER A 377 -24.37 -16.12 -7.48
N LEU A 378 -24.29 -14.80 -7.70
CA LEU A 378 -23.98 -13.84 -6.63
C LEU A 378 -24.96 -13.98 -5.45
N TYR A 379 -26.23 -14.17 -5.75
CA TYR A 379 -27.29 -14.29 -4.75
C TYR A 379 -27.10 -15.55 -3.89
N ASP A 380 -26.75 -16.68 -4.52
CA ASP A 380 -26.52 -17.94 -3.82
C ASP A 380 -25.29 -17.89 -2.92
N ILE A 381 -24.19 -17.30 -3.42
CA ILE A 381 -23.00 -17.03 -2.62
C ILE A 381 -23.33 -16.16 -1.40
N PHE A 382 -24.11 -15.08 -1.57
CA PHE A 382 -24.44 -14.18 -0.47
C PHE A 382 -25.38 -14.81 0.56
N ARG A 383 -26.45 -15.51 0.14
CA ARG A 383 -27.37 -16.15 1.10
C ARG A 383 -26.72 -17.32 1.83
N LEU A 384 -25.74 -18.01 1.23
CA LEU A 384 -24.95 -19.02 1.93
C LEU A 384 -24.29 -18.46 3.19
N HIS A 385 -23.88 -17.18 3.18
CA HIS A 385 -23.35 -16.53 4.39
C HIS A 385 -24.40 -16.42 5.51
N ASN A 386 -25.68 -16.20 5.18
CA ASN A 386 -26.74 -16.23 6.18
C ASN A 386 -26.89 -17.62 6.79
N SER A 387 -26.92 -18.68 5.97
CA SER A 387 -27.06 -20.05 6.45
C SER A 387 -25.92 -20.45 7.38
N VAL A 388 -24.67 -20.12 7.02
CA VAL A 388 -23.50 -20.39 7.87
C VAL A 388 -23.58 -19.63 9.19
N ALA A 389 -23.93 -18.34 9.15
CA ALA A 389 -24.11 -17.55 10.37
C ALA A 389 -25.24 -18.07 11.26
N ASP A 390 -26.38 -18.47 10.68
CA ASP A 390 -27.50 -19.04 11.44
C ASP A 390 -27.10 -20.30 12.19
N VAL A 391 -26.37 -21.21 11.53
CA VAL A 391 -25.93 -22.47 12.16
C VAL A 391 -24.92 -22.21 13.29
N ILE A 392 -23.95 -21.31 13.09
CA ILE A 392 -22.97 -20.97 14.12
C ILE A 392 -23.66 -20.27 15.32
N ASN A 393 -24.52 -19.29 15.05
CA ASN A 393 -25.22 -18.50 16.08
C ASN A 393 -26.27 -19.32 16.85
N ALA A 394 -26.81 -20.39 16.26
CA ALA A 394 -27.70 -21.30 16.95
C ALA A 394 -27.00 -22.14 18.03
N ASN A 395 -25.66 -22.13 18.09
CA ASN A 395 -24.88 -22.87 19.08
C ASN A 395 -24.38 -21.95 20.21
N PRO A 396 -24.97 -22.01 21.42
CA PRO A 396 -24.60 -21.12 22.53
C PRO A 396 -23.14 -21.24 22.97
N SER A 397 -22.48 -22.37 22.68
CA SER A 397 -21.06 -22.55 23.00
C SER A 397 -20.14 -21.72 22.12
N LEU A 398 -20.64 -21.12 21.03
CA LEU A 398 -19.88 -20.32 20.05
C LEU A 398 -20.24 -18.83 20.08
N ASN A 399 -20.97 -18.34 21.09
CA ASN A 399 -21.35 -16.92 21.21
C ASN A 399 -20.16 -15.94 21.30
N ASP A 400 -18.95 -16.45 21.54
CA ASP A 400 -17.70 -15.68 21.56
C ASP A 400 -17.03 -15.58 20.19
N VAL A 401 -17.49 -16.33 19.19
CA VAL A 401 -16.99 -16.29 17.81
C VAL A 401 -17.79 -15.27 17.01
N LYS A 402 -17.08 -14.41 16.27
CA LYS A 402 -17.69 -13.47 15.32
C LYS A 402 -17.69 -14.08 13.92
N VAL A 403 -18.81 -14.00 13.20
CA VAL A 403 -18.96 -14.48 11.81
C VAL A 403 -18.97 -13.30 10.85
N GLY A 404 -18.26 -13.38 9.72
CA GLY A 404 -18.19 -12.28 8.77
C GLY A 404 -17.92 -12.70 7.33
N GLY A 405 -17.99 -11.71 6.44
CA GLY A 405 -17.83 -11.91 5.01
C GLY A 405 -18.01 -10.63 4.19
N PHE A 406 -18.00 -10.70 2.87
CA PHE A 406 -17.75 -11.91 2.06
C PHE A 406 -16.30 -12.06 1.63
N THR A 407 -15.36 -11.35 2.28
CA THR A 407 -13.93 -11.43 1.96
C THR A 407 -13.67 -11.07 0.50
N VAL A 408 -14.16 -9.92 0.06
CA VAL A 408 -14.06 -9.48 -1.34
C VAL A 408 -12.60 -9.35 -1.78
N ALA A 409 -12.23 -10.02 -2.88
CA ALA A 409 -10.87 -9.98 -3.44
C ALA A 409 -10.52 -8.60 -4.04
N PHE A 410 -11.45 -8.07 -4.83
CA PHE A 410 -11.27 -6.85 -5.62
C PHE A 410 -12.46 -5.90 -5.45
N PRO A 411 -12.47 -5.03 -4.42
CA PRO A 411 -13.52 -4.05 -4.20
C PRO A 411 -13.40 -2.86 -5.18
N ASP A 412 -13.63 -3.14 -6.46
CA ASP A 412 -13.60 -2.16 -7.56
C ASP A 412 -14.99 -1.57 -7.80
N TYR A 413 -15.43 -0.77 -6.85
CA TYR A 413 -16.80 -0.28 -6.75
C TYR A 413 -17.24 0.57 -7.92
N GLU A 414 -16.33 1.37 -8.48
CA GLU A 414 -16.60 2.30 -9.58
C GLU A 414 -16.82 1.62 -10.94
N LYS A 415 -16.51 0.33 -11.06
CA LYS A 415 -16.57 -0.45 -12.30
C LYS A 415 -18.01 -0.90 -12.65
N GLY A 416 -18.12 -1.50 -13.84
CA GLY A 416 -19.35 -2.03 -14.42
C GLY A 416 -19.80 -1.26 -15.67
N SER A 417 -20.91 -1.70 -16.28
CA SER A 417 -21.47 -1.11 -17.50
C SER A 417 -21.91 0.34 -17.31
N GLN A 418 -22.47 0.65 -16.14
CA GLN A 418 -22.64 2.02 -15.63
C GLN A 418 -21.72 2.22 -14.41
N PHE A 419 -21.45 3.50 -14.08
CA PHE A 419 -20.71 3.83 -12.86
C PHE A 419 -21.40 3.24 -11.64
N PHE A 420 -20.60 2.58 -10.80
CA PHE A 420 -21.04 1.94 -9.56
C PHE A 420 -21.95 0.72 -9.71
N ASP A 421 -21.99 0.07 -10.87
CA ASP A 421 -22.75 -1.17 -11.03
C ASP A 421 -22.12 -2.33 -10.26
N ASN A 422 -20.78 -2.43 -10.23
CA ASN A 422 -20.10 -3.43 -9.41
C ASN A 422 -20.46 -3.26 -7.93
N TRP A 423 -20.44 -2.03 -7.40
CA TRP A 423 -20.92 -1.75 -6.04
C TRP A 423 -22.35 -2.24 -5.82
N LYS A 424 -23.29 -1.87 -6.70
CA LYS A 424 -24.72 -2.21 -6.56
C LYS A 424 -24.96 -3.71 -6.56
N GLN A 425 -24.29 -4.44 -7.45
CA GLN A 425 -24.50 -5.86 -7.68
C GLN A 425 -23.73 -6.76 -6.71
N ARG A 426 -22.66 -6.23 -6.08
CA ARG A 426 -21.76 -7.00 -5.21
C ARG A 426 -21.91 -6.53 -3.76
N ASP A 427 -21.03 -5.66 -3.27
CA ASP A 427 -20.96 -5.30 -1.86
C ASP A 427 -22.25 -4.70 -1.30
N LYS A 428 -22.94 -3.84 -2.05
CA LYS A 428 -24.26 -3.36 -1.64
C LYS A 428 -25.27 -4.50 -1.52
N ALA A 429 -25.30 -5.40 -2.52
CA ALA A 429 -26.20 -6.55 -2.53
C ALA A 429 -25.89 -7.51 -1.37
N PHE A 430 -24.61 -7.78 -1.10
CA PHE A 430 -24.19 -8.55 0.06
C PHE A 430 -24.64 -7.90 1.38
N LEU A 431 -24.41 -6.60 1.56
CA LEU A 431 -24.84 -5.88 2.76
C LEU A 431 -26.38 -5.93 2.92
N ASP A 432 -27.14 -5.87 1.83
CA ASP A 432 -28.60 -6.00 1.87
C ASP A 432 -29.08 -7.43 2.16
N ILE A 433 -28.41 -8.45 1.63
CA ILE A 433 -28.82 -9.87 1.71
C ILE A 433 -28.34 -10.51 3.02
N ALA A 434 -27.06 -10.38 3.32
CA ALA A 434 -26.40 -11.09 4.42
C ALA A 434 -25.85 -10.16 5.50
N GLY A 435 -25.65 -8.88 5.18
CA GLY A 435 -25.02 -7.91 6.06
C GLY A 435 -25.63 -7.86 7.47
N ASN A 436 -26.95 -8.05 7.63
CA ASN A 436 -27.61 -8.07 8.95
C ASN A 436 -27.10 -9.19 9.87
N LYS A 437 -26.76 -10.37 9.34
CA LYS A 437 -26.33 -11.55 10.13
C LYS A 437 -24.82 -11.65 10.35
N MET A 438 -24.04 -10.78 9.70
CA MET A 438 -22.60 -10.73 9.91
C MET A 438 -22.24 -9.89 11.14
N ASP A 439 -21.27 -10.29 11.95
CA ASP A 439 -20.71 -9.47 13.02
C ASP A 439 -19.70 -8.45 12.51
N PHE A 440 -19.04 -8.75 11.38
CA PHE A 440 -18.07 -7.89 10.72
C PHE A 440 -18.11 -8.06 9.20
N ILE A 441 -17.59 -7.06 8.48
CA ILE A 441 -17.43 -7.10 7.02
C ILE A 441 -15.95 -7.30 6.70
N SER A 442 -15.62 -8.28 5.87
CA SER A 442 -14.24 -8.56 5.47
C SER A 442 -13.95 -8.26 4.00
N MET A 443 -12.72 -7.83 3.73
CA MET A 443 -12.24 -7.50 2.39
C MET A 443 -10.73 -7.64 2.28
N HIS A 444 -10.25 -7.80 1.04
CA HIS A 444 -8.84 -7.72 0.69
C HIS A 444 -8.54 -6.42 -0.06
N LEU A 445 -7.34 -5.88 0.16
CA LEU A 445 -6.91 -4.61 -0.45
C LEU A 445 -5.48 -4.74 -1.00
N TYR A 446 -5.38 -4.84 -2.32
CA TYR A 446 -4.11 -4.99 -3.02
C TYR A 446 -3.84 -3.85 -4.01
N ASP A 447 -2.63 -3.30 -3.95
CA ASP A 447 -2.03 -2.47 -5.00
C ASP A 447 -1.57 -3.34 -6.17
N PHE A 448 -1.69 -2.85 -7.42
CA PHE A 448 -1.10 -3.49 -8.60
C PHE A 448 0.00 -2.60 -9.22
N PRO A 449 1.24 -2.69 -8.73
CA PRO A 449 2.35 -1.85 -9.18
C PRO A 449 2.87 -2.20 -10.58
N ASN A 450 2.49 -3.34 -11.16
CA ASN A 450 3.00 -3.82 -12.43
C ASN A 450 1.97 -4.67 -13.22
N PHE A 451 0.71 -4.26 -13.21
CA PHE A 451 -0.37 -5.01 -13.84
C PHE A 451 -0.13 -5.19 -15.35
N PRO A 452 -0.15 -6.42 -15.91
CA PRO A 452 0.15 -6.64 -17.32
C PRO A 452 -0.97 -6.17 -18.25
N GLY A 453 -0.68 -6.04 -19.54
CA GLY A 453 -1.69 -5.78 -20.58
C GLY A 453 -2.00 -4.31 -20.87
N GLY A 454 -1.12 -3.39 -20.49
CA GLY A 454 -1.24 -1.98 -20.85
C GLY A 454 -0.96 -1.68 -22.34
N PRO A 455 -1.28 -0.46 -22.80
CA PRO A 455 -1.05 -0.03 -24.18
C PRO A 455 0.39 -0.28 -24.64
N GLY A 456 0.55 -0.88 -25.83
CA GLY A 456 1.88 -1.20 -26.37
C GLY A 456 2.63 -2.28 -25.60
N GLY A 457 1.95 -3.10 -24.80
CA GLY A 457 2.55 -4.17 -23.98
C GLY A 457 3.18 -3.69 -22.67
N GLN A 458 2.95 -2.43 -22.28
CA GLN A 458 3.50 -1.86 -21.06
C GLN A 458 2.75 -2.36 -19.81
N HIS A 459 3.42 -2.38 -18.66
CA HIS A 459 2.76 -2.63 -17.39
C HIS A 459 2.03 -1.36 -16.91
N GLN A 460 0.85 -1.57 -16.34
CA GLN A 460 0.04 -0.54 -15.70
C GLN A 460 0.34 -0.48 -14.19
N ILE A 461 0.07 0.69 -13.60
CA ILE A 461 0.19 0.99 -12.18
C ILE A 461 -1.19 1.35 -11.65
N GLN A 462 -1.82 0.42 -10.94
CA GLN A 462 -3.15 0.59 -10.35
C GLN A 462 -3.05 0.52 -8.84
N TYR A 463 -2.85 1.68 -8.19
CA TYR A 463 -2.78 1.75 -6.74
C TYR A 463 -4.17 1.90 -6.12
N ARG A 464 -4.35 1.26 -4.96
CA ARG A 464 -5.40 1.52 -3.99
C ARG A 464 -4.91 2.48 -2.91
N LYS A 465 -3.64 2.40 -2.50
CA LYS A 465 -3.06 3.32 -1.53
C LYS A 465 -3.29 4.79 -1.92
N GLY A 466 -3.61 5.60 -0.93
CA GLY A 466 -4.14 6.95 -1.12
C GLY A 466 -5.64 6.97 -1.35
N SER A 467 -6.10 7.95 -2.13
CA SER A 467 -7.52 8.35 -2.23
C SER A 467 -8.46 7.23 -2.66
N ASN A 468 -8.00 6.23 -3.42
CA ASN A 468 -8.83 5.13 -3.90
C ASN A 468 -9.36 4.24 -2.77
N MET A 469 -8.46 3.74 -1.91
CA MET A 469 -8.84 2.95 -0.74
C MET A 469 -9.67 3.77 0.25
N GLU A 470 -9.36 5.06 0.41
CA GLU A 470 -10.18 5.95 1.24
C GLU A 470 -11.63 5.99 0.74
N ALA A 471 -11.85 6.01 -0.59
CA ALA A 471 -13.19 6.00 -1.19
C ALA A 471 -13.88 4.65 -1.05
N THR A 472 -13.14 3.55 -1.20
CA THR A 472 -13.65 2.20 -0.95
C THR A 472 -14.16 2.07 0.48
N LEU A 473 -13.33 2.39 1.47
CA LEU A 473 -13.70 2.28 2.89
C LEU A 473 -14.83 3.25 3.27
N ASP A 474 -14.78 4.51 2.80
CA ASP A 474 -15.84 5.49 3.06
C ASP A 474 -17.18 5.07 2.48
N MET A 475 -17.19 4.43 1.31
CA MET A 475 -18.43 3.98 0.67
C MET A 475 -19.12 2.87 1.45
N VAL A 476 -18.37 1.88 1.97
CA VAL A 476 -18.92 0.82 2.83
C VAL A 476 -19.44 1.40 4.13
N GLU A 477 -18.64 2.23 4.81
CA GLU A 477 -19.04 2.89 6.06
C GLU A 477 -20.31 3.74 5.89
N GLN A 478 -20.34 4.57 4.83
CA GLN A 478 -21.47 5.44 4.51
C GLN A 478 -22.73 4.62 4.21
N TYR A 479 -22.62 3.49 3.51
CA TYR A 479 -23.76 2.63 3.25
C TYR A 479 -24.31 1.99 4.52
N MET A 480 -23.43 1.46 5.39
CA MET A 480 -23.84 0.91 6.68
C MET A 480 -24.49 1.97 7.57
N ALA A 481 -23.91 3.17 7.65
CA ALA A 481 -24.49 4.29 8.39
C ALA A 481 -25.87 4.68 7.85
N TYR A 482 -26.01 4.77 6.53
CA TYR A 482 -27.28 5.08 5.87
C TYR A 482 -28.34 3.99 6.09
N LYS A 483 -27.95 2.72 5.95
CA LYS A 483 -28.86 1.57 5.99
C LYS A 483 -29.28 1.19 7.41
N TRP A 484 -28.34 1.24 8.37
CA TRP A 484 -28.52 0.68 9.70
C TRP A 484 -28.38 1.71 10.83
N GLY A 485 -27.92 2.94 10.55
CA GLY A 485 -27.56 3.90 11.60
C GLY A 485 -26.35 3.48 12.44
N SER A 486 -25.70 2.38 12.08
CA SER A 486 -24.54 1.81 12.76
C SER A 486 -23.57 1.24 11.73
N ILE A 487 -22.30 1.14 12.11
CA ILE A 487 -21.24 0.65 11.23
C ILE A 487 -20.63 -0.57 11.89
N LYS A 488 -20.64 -1.70 11.17
CA LYS A 488 -20.01 -2.93 11.63
C LYS A 488 -18.49 -2.83 11.49
N PRO A 489 -17.71 -3.52 12.35
CA PRO A 489 -16.27 -3.58 12.19
C PRO A 489 -15.87 -4.10 10.82
N LEU A 490 -14.74 -3.60 10.34
CA LEU A 490 -14.07 -4.03 9.13
C LEU A 490 -12.88 -4.91 9.50
N VAL A 491 -12.73 -6.01 8.77
CA VAL A 491 -11.57 -6.90 8.85
C VAL A 491 -10.88 -6.89 7.49
N ILE A 492 -9.67 -6.36 7.44
CA ILE A 492 -8.82 -6.40 6.25
C ILE A 492 -7.94 -7.64 6.38
N SER A 493 -8.52 -8.79 6.04
CA SER A 493 -7.89 -10.10 6.25
C SER A 493 -6.68 -10.34 5.37
N GLU A 494 -6.53 -9.56 4.29
CA GLU A 494 -5.32 -9.50 3.48
C GLU A 494 -5.11 -8.10 2.87
N TYR A 495 -3.89 -7.57 2.95
CA TYR A 495 -3.49 -6.37 2.21
C TYR A 495 -2.02 -6.40 1.76
N GLY A 496 -1.69 -5.59 0.75
CA GLY A 496 -0.33 -5.46 0.22
C GLY A 496 -0.34 -5.17 -1.28
N SER A 497 0.44 -5.93 -2.04
CA SER A 497 0.49 -5.83 -3.51
C SER A 497 0.25 -7.17 -4.17
N GLN A 498 -0.52 -7.19 -5.27
CA GLN A 498 -0.45 -8.30 -6.23
C GLN A 498 0.59 -7.97 -7.30
N LEU A 499 1.35 -8.97 -7.71
CA LEU A 499 2.55 -8.78 -8.53
C LEU A 499 2.38 -9.43 -9.90
N GLN A 500 1.23 -9.19 -10.54
CA GLN A 500 0.79 -9.96 -11.71
C GLN A 500 1.80 -9.90 -12.87
N GLY A 501 2.46 -8.76 -13.10
CA GLY A 501 3.51 -8.64 -14.12
C GLY A 501 4.83 -9.32 -13.76
N SER A 502 4.91 -9.95 -12.59
CA SER A 502 6.06 -10.74 -12.11
C SER A 502 5.69 -12.17 -11.77
N PHE A 503 4.48 -12.62 -12.10
CA PHE A 503 4.16 -14.03 -11.98
C PHE A 503 5.04 -14.88 -12.92
N GLY A 504 5.44 -16.07 -12.47
CA GLY A 504 6.35 -16.96 -13.18
C GLY A 504 7.83 -16.56 -13.11
N THR A 505 8.17 -15.54 -12.31
CA THR A 505 9.55 -15.06 -12.16
C THR A 505 10.17 -15.50 -10.83
N LYS A 506 11.51 -15.56 -10.81
CA LYS A 506 12.29 -15.84 -9.58
C LYS A 506 12.06 -14.75 -8.54
N TRP A 507 12.34 -15.06 -7.27
CA TRP A 507 12.37 -14.07 -6.22
C TRP A 507 13.45 -13.01 -6.48
N THR A 508 13.14 -11.74 -6.21
CA THR A 508 14.11 -10.64 -6.21
C THR A 508 13.79 -9.66 -5.07
N PRO A 509 14.80 -8.99 -4.48
CA PRO A 509 14.56 -7.96 -3.47
C PRO A 509 13.64 -6.82 -3.95
N GLN A 510 13.72 -6.47 -5.24
CA GLN A 510 12.90 -5.43 -5.86
C GLN A 510 11.42 -5.78 -5.82
N ARG A 511 11.10 -7.06 -5.98
CA ARG A 511 9.73 -7.56 -5.92
C ARG A 511 9.14 -7.38 -4.51
N ASP A 512 9.93 -7.63 -3.47
CA ASP A 512 9.51 -7.42 -2.09
C ASP A 512 9.31 -5.92 -1.78
N TRP A 513 10.15 -5.03 -2.34
CA TRP A 513 9.94 -3.58 -2.20
C TRP A 513 8.56 -3.14 -2.68
N LEU A 514 8.06 -3.70 -3.79
CA LEU A 514 6.73 -3.41 -4.30
C LEU A 514 5.61 -3.77 -3.31
N CYS A 515 5.83 -4.75 -2.43
CA CYS A 515 4.90 -5.10 -1.36
C CYS A 515 5.09 -4.22 -0.12
N LEU A 516 6.35 -4.03 0.33
CA LEU A 516 6.69 -3.25 1.53
C LEU A 516 6.15 -1.81 1.48
N LYS A 517 6.27 -1.14 0.33
CA LYS A 517 5.78 0.24 0.14
C LYS A 517 4.26 0.32 0.19
N ALA A 518 3.55 -0.67 -0.36
CA ALA A 518 2.10 -0.74 -0.29
C ALA A 518 1.66 -1.02 1.15
N MET A 519 2.29 -1.97 1.83
CA MET A 519 1.94 -2.36 3.19
C MET A 519 2.03 -1.19 4.18
N SER A 520 3.11 -0.41 4.15
CA SER A 520 3.24 0.73 5.06
C SER A 520 2.23 1.85 4.76
N SER A 521 2.01 2.15 3.47
CA SER A 521 1.04 3.19 3.06
C SER A 521 -0.39 2.81 3.44
N MET A 522 -0.77 1.54 3.23
CA MET A 522 -2.10 1.05 3.61
C MET A 522 -2.29 0.98 5.12
N LEU A 523 -1.25 0.56 5.85
CA LEU A 523 -1.28 0.55 7.31
C LEU A 523 -1.57 1.94 7.88
N MET A 524 -0.94 3.00 7.35
CA MET A 524 -1.22 4.37 7.77
C MET A 524 -2.70 4.75 7.60
N SER A 525 -3.32 4.39 6.46
CA SER A 525 -4.76 4.59 6.24
C SER A 525 -5.63 3.78 7.22
N PHE A 526 -5.23 2.56 7.59
CA PHE A 526 -5.98 1.76 8.56
C PHE A 526 -5.86 2.31 9.99
N MET A 527 -4.70 2.86 10.34
CA MET A 527 -4.43 3.50 11.63
C MET A 527 -5.24 4.78 11.85
N GLU A 528 -5.71 5.44 10.78
CA GLU A 528 -6.68 6.53 10.87
C GLU A 528 -8.09 6.06 11.29
N ARG A 529 -8.36 4.74 11.27
CA ARG A 529 -9.68 4.15 11.52
C ARG A 529 -9.66 3.10 12.65
N PRO A 530 -9.05 3.36 13.82
CA PRO A 530 -8.85 2.33 14.86
C PRO A 530 -10.17 1.85 15.50
N ASN A 531 -11.23 2.66 15.36
CA ASN A 531 -12.60 2.36 15.79
C ASN A 531 -13.43 1.59 14.76
N ARG A 532 -12.93 1.41 13.54
CA ARG A 532 -13.59 0.66 12.46
C ARG A 532 -12.85 -0.60 12.10
N ILE A 533 -11.52 -0.58 12.12
CA ILE A 533 -10.69 -1.74 11.79
C ILE A 533 -10.51 -2.60 13.04
N ASP A 534 -11.01 -3.81 12.98
CA ASP A 534 -10.81 -4.83 14.03
C ASP A 534 -9.50 -5.59 13.81
N LYS A 535 -9.09 -5.79 12.55
CA LYS A 535 -7.85 -6.48 12.18
C LYS A 535 -7.42 -6.05 10.76
N ALA A 536 -6.13 -5.86 10.55
CA ALA A 536 -5.51 -5.69 9.24
C ALA A 536 -4.28 -6.59 9.14
N ILE A 537 -4.22 -7.45 8.12
CA ILE A 537 -3.19 -8.48 7.99
C ILE A 537 -2.41 -8.29 6.69
N PRO A 538 -1.12 -7.92 6.74
CA PRO A 538 -0.30 -7.91 5.54
C PRO A 538 -0.19 -9.35 5.03
N PHE A 539 -0.43 -9.55 3.74
CA PHE A 539 -0.38 -10.90 3.16
C PHE A 539 1.06 -11.38 3.02
N ILE A 540 1.56 -11.95 4.10
CA ILE A 540 2.90 -12.52 4.23
C ILE A 540 2.76 -13.88 4.93
N PRO A 541 2.64 -14.99 4.17
CA PRO A 541 2.79 -16.32 4.76
C PRO A 541 4.27 -16.62 5.04
N LEU A 542 4.54 -17.68 5.81
CA LEU A 542 5.90 -18.05 6.21
C LEU A 542 6.76 -18.57 5.06
N LYS A 543 6.65 -19.86 4.72
CA LYS A 543 7.39 -20.51 3.62
C LYS A 543 6.48 -20.83 2.46
N ALA A 544 5.20 -21.12 2.72
CA ALA A 544 4.19 -21.31 1.68
C ALA A 544 4.61 -22.28 0.56
N GLU A 545 5.28 -23.38 0.92
CA GLU A 545 5.77 -24.35 -0.06
C GLU A 545 4.64 -25.09 -0.77
N TRP A 546 3.44 -25.10 -0.19
CA TRP A 546 2.21 -25.53 -0.85
C TRP A 546 1.88 -24.73 -2.12
N GLY A 547 2.41 -23.51 -2.25
CA GLY A 547 2.20 -22.61 -3.39
C GLY A 547 3.40 -22.50 -4.34
N ARG A 548 4.42 -23.36 -4.19
CA ARG A 548 5.58 -23.37 -5.11
C ARG A 548 5.15 -23.77 -6.52
N ILE A 549 5.63 -23.03 -7.52
CA ILE A 549 5.31 -23.25 -8.94
C ILE A 549 6.35 -24.16 -9.60
N SER A 550 7.63 -23.95 -9.28
CA SER A 550 8.72 -24.85 -9.69
C SER A 550 9.90 -24.73 -8.72
N ASP A 551 10.92 -25.56 -8.91
CA ASP A 551 12.17 -25.50 -8.12
C ASP A 551 12.81 -24.11 -8.10
N THR A 552 12.61 -23.32 -9.16
CA THR A 552 13.17 -21.97 -9.30
C THR A 552 12.15 -20.84 -9.13
N ILE A 553 10.85 -21.16 -9.09
CA ILE A 553 9.76 -20.18 -8.97
C ILE A 553 8.99 -20.49 -7.69
N PRO A 554 9.35 -19.82 -6.58
CA PRO A 554 8.67 -20.01 -5.30
C PRO A 554 7.34 -19.24 -5.24
N TYR A 555 6.58 -19.44 -4.16
CA TYR A 555 5.46 -18.56 -3.83
C TYR A 555 5.92 -17.11 -3.59
N TYR A 556 5.08 -16.14 -3.96
CA TYR A 556 5.58 -14.79 -4.21
C TYR A 556 5.81 -13.92 -2.97
N TRP A 557 4.99 -14.06 -1.93
CA TRP A 557 4.87 -13.11 -0.80
C TRP A 557 5.46 -13.60 0.54
N ARG A 558 6.40 -14.55 0.50
CA ARG A 558 6.88 -15.26 1.70
C ARG A 558 7.72 -14.40 2.63
N LEU A 559 7.65 -14.67 3.94
CA LEU A 559 8.59 -14.16 4.94
C LEU A 559 9.99 -14.78 4.79
N LEU A 560 10.05 -16.05 4.37
CA LEU A 560 11.28 -16.82 4.26
C LEU A 560 11.51 -17.33 2.83
N ARG A 561 12.78 -17.47 2.46
CA ARG A 561 13.26 -18.12 1.23
C ARG A 561 14.42 -19.05 1.54
N GLN A 562 14.74 -19.98 0.64
CA GLN A 562 16.04 -20.64 0.71
C GLN A 562 17.16 -19.67 0.29
N ALA A 563 18.35 -19.79 0.89
CA ALA A 563 19.48 -18.90 0.61
C ALA A 563 19.83 -18.85 -0.89
N LYS A 564 19.84 -20.00 -1.59
CA LYS A 564 20.10 -20.11 -3.04
C LYS A 564 19.15 -19.34 -3.95
N GLU A 565 18.00 -18.88 -3.45
CA GLU A 565 17.05 -18.11 -4.23
C GLU A 565 17.53 -16.66 -4.45
N GLY A 566 18.47 -16.17 -3.64
CA GLY A 566 19.08 -14.85 -3.82
C GLY A 566 20.12 -14.81 -4.93
N GLU A 567 20.20 -13.69 -5.65
CA GLU A 567 21.16 -13.52 -6.73
C GLU A 567 22.60 -13.62 -6.21
N GLY A 568 23.36 -14.60 -6.71
CA GLY A 568 24.74 -14.87 -6.28
C GLY A 568 24.87 -15.58 -4.93
N GLU A 569 23.76 -15.94 -4.29
CA GLU A 569 23.74 -16.69 -3.03
C GLU A 569 23.68 -18.21 -3.27
N THR A 570 24.08 -18.99 -2.26
CA THR A 570 24.07 -20.46 -2.29
C THR A 570 23.57 -21.03 -0.95
N GLY A 571 23.05 -22.26 -0.96
CA GLY A 571 22.65 -22.98 0.25
C GLY A 571 21.14 -23.18 0.40
N GLU A 572 20.77 -24.20 1.16
CA GLU A 572 19.37 -24.64 1.32
C GLU A 572 18.68 -24.03 2.55
N GLN A 573 19.45 -23.38 3.44
CA GLN A 573 18.93 -22.83 4.69
C GLN A 573 17.85 -21.78 4.43
N TRP A 574 16.82 -21.77 5.27
CA TRP A 574 15.77 -20.75 5.22
C TRP A 574 16.22 -19.46 5.90
N VAL A 575 16.26 -18.39 5.12
CA VAL A 575 16.61 -17.02 5.53
C VAL A 575 15.43 -16.09 5.27
N TYR A 576 15.41 -14.93 5.91
CA TYR A 576 14.40 -13.92 5.61
C TYR A 576 14.47 -13.45 4.16
N THR A 577 13.31 -13.23 3.58
CA THR A 577 13.15 -12.33 2.42
C THR A 577 13.23 -10.87 2.89
N GLU A 578 13.07 -9.91 2.00
CA GLU A 578 13.07 -8.50 2.42
C GLU A 578 11.79 -8.11 3.15
N MET A 579 10.74 -8.95 3.11
CA MET A 579 9.47 -8.73 3.83
C MET A 579 9.67 -8.52 5.34
N VAL A 580 10.72 -9.09 5.94
CA VAL A 580 11.07 -8.90 7.36
C VAL A 580 11.28 -7.43 7.73
N LYS A 581 11.67 -6.58 6.75
CA LYS A 581 11.93 -5.16 6.98
C LYS A 581 10.68 -4.38 7.40
N PHE A 582 9.48 -4.85 7.05
CA PHE A 582 8.24 -4.31 7.60
C PHE A 582 8.23 -4.45 9.13
N TYR A 583 8.44 -5.66 9.64
CA TYR A 583 8.42 -5.90 11.09
C TYR A 583 9.57 -5.20 11.82
N GLN A 584 10.76 -5.15 11.21
CA GLN A 584 11.91 -4.43 11.77
C GLN A 584 11.66 -2.92 11.89
N LEU A 585 11.06 -2.32 10.86
CA LEU A 585 10.66 -0.92 10.84
C LEU A 585 9.67 -0.64 11.98
N TRP A 586 8.61 -1.43 12.07
CA TRP A 586 7.46 -1.21 12.98
C TRP A 586 7.60 -1.78 14.41
N SER A 587 8.72 -2.43 14.73
CA SER A 587 8.96 -3.17 15.99
C SER A 587 8.71 -2.39 17.29
N ASP A 588 9.05 -1.09 17.34
CA ASP A 588 9.08 -0.35 18.60
C ASP A 588 7.82 0.46 18.92
N ILE A 589 6.93 0.68 17.94
CA ILE A 589 5.80 1.61 18.08
C ILE A 589 4.75 1.04 19.02
N LYS A 590 4.35 1.85 20.01
CA LYS A 590 3.27 1.59 20.97
C LYS A 590 2.91 2.88 21.71
N GLY A 591 1.90 2.81 22.56
CA GLY A 591 1.52 3.89 23.46
C GLY A 591 0.33 4.72 22.96
N THR A 592 0.14 5.88 23.57
CA THR A 592 -0.98 6.79 23.33
C THR A 592 -0.75 7.60 22.06
N ARG A 593 -1.73 7.59 21.15
CA ARG A 593 -1.73 8.39 19.93
C ARG A 593 -1.80 9.87 20.29
N ILE A 594 -0.98 10.68 19.63
CA ILE A 594 -0.94 12.13 19.79
C ILE A 594 -1.23 12.81 18.46
N ASP A 595 -1.61 14.08 18.53
CA ASP A 595 -1.92 14.88 17.36
C ASP A 595 -0.70 15.07 16.46
N SER A 596 -0.86 14.75 15.18
CA SER A 596 0.11 14.95 14.10
C SER A 596 -0.57 15.46 12.85
N TRP A 597 0.17 16.18 12.01
CA TRP A 597 -0.34 16.79 10.78
C TRP A 597 0.78 17.01 9.78
N ALA A 598 0.46 16.88 8.49
CA ALA A 598 1.32 17.23 7.38
C ALA A 598 0.64 18.30 6.51
N SER A 599 1.41 19.23 5.96
CA SER A 599 0.90 20.27 5.05
C SER A 599 0.56 19.75 3.65
N ASP A 600 0.99 18.54 3.34
CA ASP A 600 0.83 17.85 2.06
C ASP A 600 0.14 16.50 2.33
N MET A 601 -0.92 16.22 1.57
CA MET A 601 -1.75 15.04 1.76
C MET A 601 -1.07 13.76 1.26
N ASP A 602 -0.03 13.86 0.44
CA ASP A 602 0.80 12.73 0.04
C ASP A 602 1.79 12.28 1.11
N ILE A 603 1.97 13.08 2.16
CA ILE A 603 2.76 12.71 3.33
C ILE A 603 1.82 12.30 4.47
N GLN A 604 1.67 10.99 4.68
CA GLN A 604 0.92 10.47 5.81
C GLN A 604 1.76 10.57 7.08
N ALA A 605 1.20 11.15 8.14
CA ALA A 605 1.87 11.35 9.42
C ALA A 605 1.01 10.85 10.59
N ASP A 606 1.60 10.05 11.47
CA ASP A 606 0.98 9.61 12.73
C ASP A 606 2.03 9.60 13.85
N ALA A 607 1.59 9.75 15.10
CA ALA A 607 2.52 9.78 16.22
C ALA A 607 1.97 9.19 17.52
N TYR A 608 2.87 8.60 18.31
CA TYR A 608 2.55 7.90 19.55
C TYR A 608 3.53 8.22 20.68
N VAL A 609 3.06 8.13 21.91
CA VAL A 609 3.84 8.37 23.13
C VAL A 609 3.76 7.15 24.04
N ASP A 610 4.92 6.60 24.42
CA ASP A 610 5.05 5.55 25.44
C ASP A 610 6.03 6.00 26.53
N GLY A 611 5.48 6.42 27.67
CA GLY A 611 6.27 6.99 28.77
C GLY A 611 7.07 8.22 28.33
N LYS A 612 8.37 8.05 28.12
CA LYS A 612 9.32 9.11 27.70
C LYS A 612 9.62 9.12 26.20
N ASP A 613 9.19 8.08 25.48
CA ASP A 613 9.49 7.87 24.08
C ASP A 613 8.34 8.39 23.21
N VAL A 614 8.67 9.22 22.22
CA VAL A 614 7.75 9.69 21.18
C VAL A 614 8.13 9.03 19.87
N TYR A 615 7.17 8.44 19.17
CA TYR A 615 7.33 7.83 17.86
C TYR A 615 6.61 8.69 16.84
N LEU A 616 7.35 9.31 15.91
CA LEU A 616 6.79 9.96 14.73
C LEU A 616 6.94 9.02 13.53
N ILE A 617 5.85 8.80 12.81
CA ILE A 617 5.78 7.95 11.63
C ILE A 617 5.51 8.85 10.43
N LEU A 618 6.32 8.72 9.39
CA LEU A 618 6.20 9.44 8.13
C LEU A 618 6.13 8.41 7.00
N ASN A 619 5.11 8.47 6.16
CA ASN A 619 5.00 7.65 4.96
C ASN A 619 4.77 8.56 3.75
N SER A 620 5.46 8.26 2.65
CA SER A 620 5.34 8.99 1.40
C SER A 620 4.50 8.21 0.41
N LEU A 621 3.48 8.87 -0.14
CA LEU A 621 2.76 8.42 -1.34
C LEU A 621 3.40 8.97 -2.62
N GLU A 622 4.37 9.89 -2.49
CA GLU A 622 5.08 10.55 -3.59
C GLU A 622 6.03 9.61 -4.34
N PHE A 623 6.14 9.83 -5.65
CA PHE A 623 7.09 9.10 -6.50
C PHE A 623 8.49 9.72 -6.52
N SER A 624 8.71 10.80 -5.78
CA SER A 624 10.01 11.44 -5.63
C SER A 624 10.33 11.69 -4.15
N PRO A 625 11.61 11.83 -3.77
CA PRO A 625 11.96 12.22 -2.41
C PRO A 625 11.40 13.60 -2.05
N THR A 626 10.92 13.73 -0.82
CA THR A 626 10.30 14.95 -0.28
C THR A 626 11.11 15.48 0.89
N ASP A 627 11.41 16.77 0.87
CA ASP A 627 12.00 17.48 2.02
C ASP A 627 10.91 17.78 3.06
N ILE A 628 11.08 17.25 4.28
CA ILE A 628 10.15 17.40 5.38
C ILE A 628 10.77 18.30 6.47
N ASP A 629 10.14 19.43 6.77
CA ASP A 629 10.45 20.25 7.95
C ASP A 629 9.67 19.73 9.16
N LEU A 630 10.38 19.41 10.24
CA LEU A 630 9.83 18.83 11.46
C LEU A 630 9.61 19.89 12.53
N SER A 631 8.39 19.94 13.08
CA SER A 631 8.01 20.82 14.18
C SER A 631 7.43 20.04 15.35
N VAL A 632 8.04 20.19 16.52
CA VAL A 632 7.56 19.58 17.78
C VAL A 632 6.94 20.65 18.65
N LEU A 633 5.68 20.45 19.01
CA LEU A 633 4.94 21.33 19.90
C LEU A 633 4.59 20.60 21.21
N GLY A 634 4.28 21.36 22.27
CA GLY A 634 3.88 20.81 23.57
C GLY A 634 5.01 20.21 24.41
N LYS A 635 6.28 20.30 23.96
CA LYS A 635 7.43 19.70 24.65
C LYS A 635 7.79 20.35 26.00
N GLY A 636 7.46 21.62 26.20
CA GLY A 636 7.88 22.38 27.38
C GLY A 636 9.41 22.34 27.57
N SER A 637 9.86 22.12 28.80
CA SER A 637 11.27 22.00 29.17
C SER A 637 11.81 20.56 29.17
N ASN A 638 11.04 19.57 28.70
CA ASN A 638 11.47 18.17 28.72
C ASN A 638 12.56 17.94 27.67
N ALA A 639 13.82 17.77 28.09
CA ALA A 639 14.94 17.65 27.17
C ALA A 639 14.91 16.35 26.35
N VAL A 640 15.36 16.41 25.09
CA VAL A 640 15.58 15.22 24.25
C VAL A 640 16.92 14.61 24.64
N THR A 641 16.96 13.31 24.90
CA THR A 641 18.17 12.59 25.29
C THR A 641 18.77 11.80 24.13
N SER A 642 17.92 11.28 23.25
CA SER A 642 18.36 10.50 22.09
C SER A 642 17.27 10.46 21.02
N VAL A 643 17.70 10.27 19.78
CA VAL A 643 16.84 10.08 18.63
C VAL A 643 17.32 8.86 17.85
N ASN A 644 16.41 7.95 17.51
CA ASN A 644 16.65 6.85 16.60
C ASN A 644 15.77 7.04 15.36
N ILE A 645 16.35 6.88 14.17
CA ILE A 645 15.64 7.04 12.90
C ILE A 645 15.80 5.74 12.12
N LYS A 646 14.67 5.05 11.88
CA LYS A 646 14.54 3.94 10.95
C LYS A 646 13.95 4.46 9.64
N HIS A 647 14.57 4.19 8.50
CA HIS A 647 14.09 4.62 7.18
C HIS A 647 14.13 3.46 6.19
N LEU A 648 12.95 3.03 5.73
CA LEU A 648 12.77 1.98 4.74
C LEU A 648 12.48 2.59 3.36
N TYR A 649 13.41 2.45 2.41
CA TYR A 649 13.33 3.05 1.07
C TYR A 649 14.05 2.17 0.03
N PRO A 650 13.83 2.38 -1.29
CA PRO A 650 14.55 1.63 -2.32
C PRO A 650 15.89 2.31 -2.64
N ASN A 651 16.95 1.52 -2.83
CA ASN A 651 18.19 2.04 -3.41
C ASN A 651 18.03 2.32 -4.92
N ALA A 652 19.10 2.78 -5.58
CA ALA A 652 19.10 3.10 -7.00
C ALA A 652 18.76 1.92 -7.93
N GLN A 653 18.85 0.67 -7.45
CA GLN A 653 18.49 -0.56 -8.18
C GLN A 653 17.12 -1.11 -7.75
N GLY A 654 16.35 -0.37 -6.94
CA GLY A 654 15.04 -0.78 -6.44
C GLY A 654 15.07 -1.78 -5.29
N LYS A 655 16.25 -2.14 -4.76
CA LYS A 655 16.36 -3.05 -3.61
C LYS A 655 15.99 -2.29 -2.33
N PRO A 656 15.14 -2.85 -1.44
CA PRO A 656 14.77 -2.19 -0.20
C PRO A 656 15.95 -2.11 0.78
N ILE A 657 16.18 -0.94 1.35
CA ILE A 657 17.17 -0.63 2.38
C ILE A 657 16.40 -0.18 3.63
N LEU A 658 16.75 -0.76 4.78
CA LEU A 658 16.30 -0.28 6.08
C LEU A 658 17.50 0.34 6.80
N ASP A 659 17.62 1.67 6.69
CA ASP A 659 18.65 2.41 7.41
C ASP A 659 18.21 2.63 8.86
N ASN A 660 19.15 2.48 9.79
CA ASN A 660 18.93 2.72 11.21
C ASN A 660 20.06 3.59 11.77
N SER A 661 19.73 4.81 12.20
CA SER A 661 20.71 5.77 12.69
C SER A 661 20.34 6.37 14.03
N ASN A 662 21.34 6.61 14.88
CA ASN A 662 21.18 7.26 16.18
C ASN A 662 21.72 8.69 16.13
N ARG A 663 21.03 9.61 16.81
CA ARG A 663 21.40 11.03 16.97
C ARG A 663 21.14 11.46 18.41
N THR A 664 21.77 12.56 18.83
CA THR A 664 21.53 13.15 20.16
C THR A 664 20.43 14.22 20.14
N THR A 665 20.13 14.78 18.96
CA THR A 665 19.10 15.80 18.77
C THR A 665 18.17 15.44 17.63
N LEU A 666 16.91 15.90 17.72
CA LEU A 666 15.96 15.78 16.63
C LEU A 666 16.37 16.76 15.52
N PRO A 667 16.56 16.30 14.27
CA PRO A 667 16.85 17.21 13.17
C PRO A 667 15.64 18.12 12.89
N SER A 668 15.90 19.35 12.47
CA SER A 668 14.85 20.28 12.04
C SER A 668 14.17 19.85 10.73
N SER A 669 14.82 19.00 9.94
CA SER A 669 14.28 18.46 8.70
C SER A 669 14.86 17.10 8.36
N VAL A 670 14.12 16.32 7.56
CA VAL A 670 14.54 15.01 7.03
C VAL A 670 14.16 14.90 5.55
N ILE A 671 14.86 14.03 4.81
CA ILE A 671 14.49 13.66 3.45
C ILE A 671 13.71 12.35 3.53
N LEU A 672 12.43 12.39 3.20
CA LEU A 672 11.62 11.18 3.07
C LEU A 672 11.73 10.70 1.62
N GLY A 673 12.36 9.53 1.40
CA GLY A 673 12.52 8.95 0.07
C GLY A 673 11.19 8.68 -0.66
N SER A 674 11.28 8.52 -1.97
CA SER A 674 10.16 8.13 -2.84
C SER A 674 9.48 6.85 -2.32
N GLU A 675 8.16 6.92 -2.14
CA GLU A 675 7.30 5.85 -1.63
C GLU A 675 7.81 5.19 -0.32
N SER A 676 8.61 5.92 0.47
CA SER A 676 9.32 5.39 1.63
C SER A 676 8.57 5.58 2.93
N THR A 677 9.01 4.87 3.98
CA THR A 677 8.48 5.05 5.34
C THR A 677 9.62 5.26 6.33
N MET A 678 9.48 6.27 7.18
CA MET A 678 10.45 6.63 8.21
C MET A 678 9.77 6.65 9.58
N ILE A 679 10.41 6.04 10.59
CA ILE A 679 9.99 6.11 11.99
C ILE A 679 11.11 6.77 12.80
N ILE A 680 10.76 7.87 13.46
CA ILE A 680 11.65 8.64 14.30
C ILE A 680 11.21 8.44 15.75
N LYS A 681 12.02 7.70 16.53
CA LYS A 681 11.87 7.59 17.97
C LYS A 681 12.66 8.70 18.65
N VAL A 682 11.98 9.55 19.41
CA VAL A 682 12.55 10.65 20.20
C VAL A 682 12.37 10.35 21.68
N SER A 683 13.46 10.03 22.37
CA SER A 683 13.46 9.79 23.81
C SER A 683 13.70 11.08 24.58
N HIS A 684 12.90 11.29 25.61
CA HIS A 684 13.00 12.45 26.51
C HIS A 684 13.56 12.07 27.88
N GLN A 685 14.01 13.09 28.63
CA GLN A 685 14.55 12.89 29.97
C GLN A 685 13.48 12.39 30.96
N ASN A 686 12.26 12.93 30.86
CA ASN A 686 11.12 12.57 31.70
C ASN A 686 9.98 12.03 30.85
N ASN A 687 9.00 11.39 31.49
CA ASN A 687 7.75 11.02 30.83
C ASN A 687 7.08 12.25 30.20
N VAL A 688 6.51 12.07 29.00
CA VAL A 688 5.78 13.12 28.29
C VAL A 688 4.42 13.31 28.94
N ALA A 689 4.11 14.56 29.31
CA ALA A 689 2.82 14.91 29.91
C ALA A 689 1.79 15.19 28.82
N ILE A 690 0.74 14.37 28.75
CA ILE A 690 -0.38 14.52 27.82
C ILE A 690 -1.55 15.14 28.59
N ASN A 691 -1.82 16.43 28.36
CA ASN A 691 -2.79 17.24 29.11
C ASN A 691 -3.83 17.92 28.22
N ASN A 692 -3.77 17.70 26.91
CA ASN A 692 -4.74 18.19 25.93
C ASN A 692 -5.32 17.03 25.13
N ILE A 693 -6.43 17.28 24.42
CA ILE A 693 -7.09 16.30 23.55
C ILE A 693 -7.50 16.92 22.22
N ASN A 694 -7.27 16.18 21.14
CA ASN A 694 -7.89 16.27 19.84
C ASN A 694 -8.83 15.05 19.70
N GLN A 695 -10.14 15.29 19.82
CA GLN A 695 -11.17 14.26 19.71
C GLN A 695 -11.73 14.25 18.29
N GLU A 696 -11.38 13.21 17.54
CA GLU A 696 -11.91 12.97 16.20
C GLU A 696 -13.26 12.24 16.27
N SER A 697 -14.18 12.70 15.43
CA SER A 697 -15.46 12.06 15.12
C SER A 697 -15.71 12.14 13.62
N LYS A 698 -16.29 11.08 13.05
CA LYS A 698 -16.67 11.03 11.63
C LYS A 698 -18.19 10.93 11.50
N HIS A 699 -18.74 11.77 10.64
CA HIS A 699 -20.17 11.92 10.43
C HIS A 699 -20.52 11.67 8.96
N TYR A 700 -21.68 11.08 8.71
CA TYR A 700 -22.05 10.55 7.40
C TYR A 700 -23.27 11.28 6.86
N ALA A 701 -23.33 11.52 5.54
CA ALA A 701 -24.49 12.12 4.92
C ALA A 701 -25.68 11.15 4.86
N SER A 702 -26.89 11.65 4.69
CA SER A 702 -28.11 10.84 4.57
C SER A 702 -28.32 10.24 3.16
N ALA A 703 -27.27 10.12 2.34
CA ALA A 703 -27.38 9.61 0.97
C ALA A 703 -26.11 8.88 0.52
N VAL A 704 -26.30 7.93 -0.39
CA VAL A 704 -25.25 7.15 -1.05
C VAL A 704 -25.39 7.27 -2.57
N VAL A 705 -24.28 7.31 -3.29
CA VAL A 705 -24.20 7.28 -4.77
C VAL A 705 -25.17 8.22 -5.50
N LYS A 706 -24.75 9.47 -5.74
CA LYS A 706 -25.52 10.44 -6.53
C LYS A 706 -24.84 10.72 -7.88
N ASN A 707 -25.53 10.37 -8.97
CA ASN A 707 -25.06 10.62 -10.34
C ASN A 707 -24.84 12.12 -10.61
N ILE A 708 -23.75 12.45 -11.28
CA ILE A 708 -23.37 13.84 -11.57
C ILE A 708 -23.92 14.27 -12.93
N ALA A 709 -24.75 15.32 -12.90
CA ALA A 709 -25.18 16.07 -14.08
C ALA A 709 -24.55 17.47 -14.06
N ALA A 710 -24.15 17.97 -15.23
CA ALA A 710 -23.52 19.27 -15.39
C ALA A 710 -24.40 20.38 -14.79
N ASN A 711 -23.80 21.22 -13.95
CA ASN A 711 -24.41 22.37 -13.29
C ASN A 711 -25.63 22.06 -12.42
N ALA A 712 -25.90 20.77 -12.14
CA ALA A 712 -26.94 20.36 -11.22
C ALA A 712 -26.38 20.28 -9.80
N THR A 713 -26.96 21.05 -8.87
CA THR A 713 -26.55 21.02 -7.47
C THR A 713 -27.10 19.76 -6.78
N GLN A 714 -26.20 19.02 -6.14
CA GLN A 714 -26.55 17.91 -5.25
C GLN A 714 -26.56 18.39 -3.79
N PHE A 715 -27.63 18.06 -3.08
CA PHE A 715 -27.81 18.45 -1.68
C PHE A 715 -27.55 17.26 -0.74
N PHE A 716 -26.82 17.52 0.34
CA PHE A 716 -26.52 16.56 1.39
C PHE A 716 -26.72 17.20 2.76
N THR A 717 -27.08 16.38 3.74
CA THR A 717 -27.20 16.81 5.13
C THR A 717 -26.36 15.90 6.01
N ILE A 718 -25.53 16.50 6.86
CA ILE A 718 -24.78 15.83 7.93
C ILE A 718 -25.27 16.38 9.27
N ASN A 719 -25.79 15.50 10.12
CA ASN A 719 -26.38 15.85 11.41
C ASN A 719 -25.48 15.46 12.59
N ASN A 720 -25.82 15.98 13.77
CA ASN A 720 -25.27 15.59 15.07
C ASN A 720 -23.76 15.81 15.24
N VAL A 721 -23.22 16.87 14.63
CA VAL A 721 -21.81 17.25 14.80
C VAL A 721 -21.63 18.04 16.09
N ASP A 722 -20.88 17.49 17.04
CA ASP A 722 -20.40 18.24 18.22
C ASP A 722 -19.07 18.94 17.89
N LYS A 723 -19.19 20.18 17.42
CA LYS A 723 -18.03 21.03 17.11
C LYS A 723 -17.23 21.37 18.37
N GLY A 724 -17.86 21.84 19.44
CA GLY A 724 -17.10 22.47 20.53
C GLY A 724 -16.45 23.81 20.13
N ALA A 725 -15.52 24.31 20.95
CA ALA A 725 -15.01 25.69 20.85
C ALA A 725 -13.80 25.84 19.90
N ASN A 726 -12.88 24.88 19.91
CA ASN A 726 -11.68 24.86 19.07
C ASN A 726 -11.64 23.57 18.26
N GLY A 727 -11.09 23.62 17.06
CA GLY A 727 -10.95 22.43 16.25
C GLY A 727 -10.73 22.70 14.77
N GLU A 728 -10.67 21.61 14.03
CA GLU A 728 -10.51 21.54 12.58
C GLU A 728 -11.61 20.64 12.02
N ALA A 729 -11.93 20.80 10.73
CA ALA A 729 -12.91 19.96 10.07
C ALA A 729 -12.51 19.70 8.61
N THR A 730 -12.73 18.46 8.17
CA THR A 730 -12.40 18.00 6.82
C THR A 730 -13.63 17.33 6.22
N LEU A 731 -14.16 17.92 5.15
CA LEU A 731 -15.21 17.29 4.35
C LEU A 731 -14.54 16.29 3.39
N ARG A 732 -14.99 15.05 3.39
CA ARG A 732 -14.47 13.99 2.53
C ARG A 732 -15.48 13.73 1.42
N LEU A 733 -15.12 14.11 0.20
CA LEU A 733 -15.96 13.95 -0.98
C LEU A 733 -15.47 12.77 -1.82
N GLY A 734 -16.11 11.62 -1.68
CA GLY A 734 -15.84 10.44 -2.50
C GLY A 734 -16.45 10.60 -3.90
N VAL A 735 -15.64 10.47 -4.95
CA VAL A 735 -16.09 10.60 -6.35
C VAL A 735 -15.53 9.49 -7.22
N GLY A 736 -16.37 8.98 -8.11
CA GLY A 736 -15.96 8.12 -9.22
C GLY A 736 -16.28 8.80 -10.54
N ARG A 737 -15.27 9.14 -11.35
CA ARG A 737 -15.46 9.89 -12.61
C ARG A 737 -14.51 9.41 -13.72
N PRO A 738 -14.91 9.51 -15.00
CA PRO A 738 -13.98 9.34 -16.11
C PRO A 738 -12.82 10.34 -16.04
N HIS A 739 -11.65 9.93 -16.53
CA HIS A 739 -10.51 10.83 -16.66
C HIS A 739 -10.84 12.04 -17.55
N GLY A 740 -10.29 13.21 -17.19
CA GLY A 740 -10.54 14.48 -17.88
C GLY A 740 -11.82 15.21 -17.45
N LYS A 741 -12.63 14.63 -16.56
CA LYS A 741 -13.73 15.32 -15.89
C LYS A 741 -13.24 16.09 -14.66
N SER A 742 -13.98 17.13 -14.27
CA SER A 742 -13.60 17.99 -13.14
C SER A 742 -13.58 17.21 -11.82
N LEU A 743 -12.51 17.37 -11.05
CA LEU A 743 -12.42 16.99 -9.63
C LEU A 743 -12.53 18.22 -8.70
N THR A 744 -12.85 19.39 -9.25
CA THR A 744 -12.91 20.67 -8.55
C THR A 744 -14.31 21.27 -8.59
N PRO A 745 -15.31 20.62 -7.96
CA PRO A 745 -16.67 21.15 -7.91
C PRO A 745 -16.75 22.46 -7.15
N VAL A 746 -17.86 23.17 -7.30
CA VAL A 746 -18.26 24.19 -6.32
C VAL A 746 -18.87 23.46 -5.13
N VAL A 747 -18.32 23.70 -3.93
CA VAL A 747 -18.87 23.17 -2.67
C VAL A 747 -19.24 24.31 -1.75
N THR A 748 -20.43 24.26 -1.17
CA THR A 748 -20.82 25.13 -0.06
C THR A 748 -21.14 24.31 1.19
N VAL A 749 -20.78 24.84 2.35
CA VAL A 749 -21.12 24.30 3.66
C VAL A 749 -21.88 25.37 4.43
N ASN A 750 -23.15 25.11 4.72
CA ASN A 750 -24.08 26.05 5.34
C ASN A 750 -24.13 27.41 4.61
N GLY A 751 -24.13 27.38 3.27
CA GLY A 751 -24.15 28.56 2.40
C GLY A 751 -22.79 29.22 2.17
N ASN A 752 -21.73 28.79 2.87
CA ASN A 752 -20.39 29.34 2.69
C ASN A 752 -19.59 28.49 1.70
N ARG A 753 -19.08 29.11 0.65
CA ARG A 753 -18.19 28.43 -0.31
C ARG A 753 -16.87 28.02 0.37
N VAL A 754 -16.42 26.80 0.12
CA VAL A 754 -15.12 26.28 0.59
C VAL A 754 -14.14 26.13 -0.58
N ALA A 755 -12.85 26.27 -0.31
CA ALA A 755 -11.80 26.08 -1.32
C ALA A 755 -11.58 24.59 -1.56
N ILE A 756 -11.52 24.16 -2.82
CA ILE A 756 -11.22 22.78 -3.16
C ILE A 756 -9.71 22.66 -3.40
N PRO A 757 -9.01 21.77 -2.69
CA PRO A 757 -7.62 21.48 -2.98
C PRO A 757 -7.43 21.01 -4.43
N THR A 758 -6.35 21.44 -5.06
CA THR A 758 -5.95 20.93 -6.37
C THR A 758 -5.22 19.60 -6.28
N ASP A 759 -4.65 19.34 -5.10
CA ASP A 759 -3.96 18.12 -4.74
C ASP A 759 -4.86 17.22 -3.87
N PHE A 760 -4.60 15.92 -3.88
CA PHE A 760 -5.34 14.92 -3.12
C PHE A 760 -4.44 13.72 -2.81
N ARG A 761 -4.82 12.96 -1.79
CA ARG A 761 -4.01 11.85 -1.28
C ARG A 761 -3.74 10.81 -2.38
N GLY A 762 -2.46 10.56 -2.66
CA GLY A 762 -1.96 9.66 -3.67
C GLY A 762 -2.08 10.19 -5.10
N TYR A 763 -1.72 9.34 -6.05
CA TYR A 763 -1.62 9.72 -7.45
C TYR A 763 -2.95 10.01 -8.18
N ASP A 764 -2.84 10.58 -9.39
CA ASP A 764 -3.94 10.97 -10.29
C ASP A 764 -4.78 9.80 -10.84
N GLN A 765 -4.37 8.57 -10.60
CA GLN A 765 -4.97 7.32 -11.11
C GLN A 765 -4.94 7.15 -12.62
N LYS A 766 -4.50 8.14 -13.41
CA LYS A 766 -4.36 8.05 -14.86
C LYS A 766 -2.98 7.59 -15.26
N ASN A 767 -1.95 8.07 -14.57
CA ASN A 767 -0.53 7.75 -14.77
C ASN A 767 -0.14 7.74 -16.26
N GLY A 768 -0.39 8.85 -16.95
CA GLY A 768 -0.07 8.97 -18.39
C GLY A 768 -0.82 7.99 -19.31
N GLY A 769 -1.91 7.37 -18.86
CA GLY A 769 -2.65 6.32 -19.58
C GLY A 769 -2.25 4.90 -19.19
N LEU A 770 -1.31 4.75 -18.25
CA LEU A 770 -0.87 3.47 -17.69
C LEU A 770 -1.43 3.23 -16.28
N GLY A 771 -2.48 3.97 -15.89
CA GLY A 771 -3.12 3.88 -14.58
C GLY A 771 -4.40 3.05 -14.58
N ARG A 772 -5.29 3.39 -13.66
CA ARG A 772 -6.68 2.93 -13.64
C ARG A 772 -7.45 3.53 -14.81
N GLU A 773 -8.47 2.83 -15.26
CA GLU A 773 -9.35 3.26 -16.36
C GLU A 773 -10.08 4.59 -16.08
N ARG A 774 -10.36 4.85 -14.80
CA ARG A 774 -11.13 5.99 -14.32
C ARG A 774 -10.66 6.40 -12.92
N PHE A 775 -10.95 7.62 -12.52
CA PHE A 775 -10.67 8.08 -11.15
C PHE A 775 -11.76 7.58 -10.21
N PHE A 776 -11.36 6.97 -9.11
CA PHE A 776 -12.23 6.72 -7.96
C PHE A 776 -11.45 7.03 -6.69
N GLY A 777 -11.81 8.09 -5.97
CA GLY A 777 -11.06 8.55 -4.82
C GLY A 777 -11.80 9.56 -3.95
N VAL A 778 -11.31 9.77 -2.73
CA VAL A 778 -11.77 10.85 -1.83
C VAL A 778 -10.95 12.11 -2.07
N ILE A 779 -11.66 13.23 -2.19
CA ILE A 779 -11.09 14.57 -2.12
C ILE A 779 -11.32 15.08 -0.69
N GLU A 780 -10.25 15.28 0.08
CA GLU A 780 -10.31 15.80 1.45
C GLU A 780 -10.28 17.33 1.39
N ILE A 781 -11.36 17.98 1.81
CA ILE A 781 -11.58 19.42 1.67
C ILE A 781 -11.59 20.04 3.06
N PRO A 782 -10.54 20.79 3.46
CA PRO A 782 -10.56 21.54 4.70
C PRO A 782 -11.72 22.54 4.75
N VAL A 783 -12.51 22.47 5.82
CA VAL A 783 -13.65 23.36 6.03
C VAL A 783 -13.30 24.32 7.17
N PRO A 784 -13.39 25.66 6.97
CA PRO A 784 -13.22 26.60 8.06
C PRO A 784 -14.15 26.24 9.22
N TYR A 785 -13.59 26.09 10.42
CA TYR A 785 -14.34 25.52 11.55
C TYR A 785 -15.62 26.32 11.87
N ASN A 786 -15.61 27.63 11.64
CA ASN A 786 -16.78 28.50 11.81
C ASN A 786 -17.92 28.24 10.82
N ASN A 787 -17.66 27.53 9.73
CA ASN A 787 -18.70 27.18 8.76
C ASN A 787 -19.50 25.94 9.18
N ILE A 788 -19.00 25.10 10.09
CA ILE A 788 -19.72 23.91 10.56
C ILE A 788 -20.64 24.20 11.76
N LYS A 789 -21.76 23.49 11.83
CA LYS A 789 -22.84 23.59 12.81
C LYS A 789 -23.23 22.18 13.29
N LYS A 790 -24.20 22.08 14.21
CA LYS A 790 -24.76 20.77 14.64
C LYS A 790 -25.39 20.00 13.49
N THR A 791 -26.11 20.69 12.61
CA THR A 791 -26.65 20.18 11.35
C THR A 791 -26.05 21.01 10.22
N ASN A 792 -25.48 20.33 9.23
CA ASN A 792 -24.76 20.91 8.12
C ASN A 792 -25.45 20.59 6.81
N ASN A 793 -25.79 21.64 6.06
CA ASN A 793 -26.25 21.52 4.68
C ASN A 793 -25.04 21.68 3.77
N ILE A 794 -24.80 20.69 2.92
CA ILE A 794 -23.69 20.67 1.96
C ILE A 794 -24.27 20.64 0.55
N GLU A 795 -23.78 21.51 -0.30
CA GLU A 795 -24.15 21.58 -1.71
C GLU A 795 -22.91 21.31 -2.55
N VAL A 796 -23.05 20.46 -3.57
CA VAL A 796 -21.96 20.08 -4.48
C VAL A 796 -22.45 20.24 -5.91
N THR A 797 -21.75 21.04 -6.71
CA THR A 797 -22.09 21.31 -8.11
C THR A 797 -20.86 21.12 -8.99
N PHE A 798 -20.93 20.18 -9.93
CA PHE A 798 -19.88 19.97 -10.93
C PHE A 798 -20.20 20.71 -12.22
N PRO A 799 -19.18 21.23 -12.94
CA PRO A 799 -19.41 21.94 -14.20
C PRO A 799 -19.76 21.01 -15.37
N ASP A 800 -19.55 19.69 -15.22
CA ASP A 800 -19.67 18.69 -16.28
C ASP A 800 -20.39 17.41 -15.80
N SER A 801 -21.05 16.71 -16.73
CA SER A 801 -21.73 15.43 -16.46
C SER A 801 -20.75 14.24 -16.49
N GLY A 802 -21.13 13.17 -15.80
CA GLY A 802 -20.47 11.87 -15.84
C GLY A 802 -19.86 11.47 -14.49
N GLY A 803 -20.02 10.20 -14.13
CA GLY A 803 -19.63 9.69 -12.81
C GLY A 803 -20.68 9.94 -11.73
N ALA A 804 -20.29 9.73 -10.47
CA ALA A 804 -21.13 9.96 -9.31
C ALA A 804 -20.31 10.39 -8.08
N VAL A 805 -20.97 11.09 -7.16
CA VAL A 805 -20.51 11.23 -5.77
C VAL A 805 -20.85 9.93 -5.04
N SER A 806 -19.84 9.16 -4.63
CA SER A 806 -20.03 7.85 -3.97
C SER A 806 -20.45 8.00 -2.52
N SER A 807 -19.78 8.90 -1.80
CA SER A 807 -19.98 9.18 -0.38
C SER A 807 -19.65 10.64 -0.06
N LEU A 808 -20.24 11.17 1.01
CA LEU A 808 -19.94 12.51 1.53
C LEU A 808 -19.94 12.44 3.06
N THR A 809 -18.76 12.56 3.66
CA THR A 809 -18.59 12.44 5.12
C THR A 809 -17.84 13.65 5.67
N LEU A 810 -17.91 13.89 6.98
CA LEU A 810 -17.24 15.00 7.65
C LEU A 810 -16.44 14.46 8.84
N GLN A 811 -15.12 14.63 8.81
CA GLN A 811 -14.27 14.50 10.00
C GLN A 811 -14.31 15.81 10.78
N ASN A 812 -14.57 15.72 12.08
CA ASN A 812 -14.55 16.82 13.02
C ASN A 812 -13.54 16.50 14.13
N PHE A 813 -12.56 17.39 14.27
CA PHE A 813 -11.47 17.31 15.23
C PHE A 813 -11.72 18.35 16.34
N LYS A 814 -12.42 17.94 17.40
CA LYS A 814 -12.75 18.81 18.53
C LYS A 814 -11.57 18.87 19.50
N MET A 815 -10.99 20.05 19.68
CA MET A 815 -9.75 20.23 20.42
C MET A 815 -9.96 20.98 21.74
N SER A 816 -9.24 20.60 22.81
CA SER A 816 -9.26 21.30 24.11
C SER A 816 -8.58 22.66 24.06
N LYS A 817 -7.66 22.86 23.12
CA LYS A 817 -6.96 24.12 22.85
C LYS A 817 -6.91 24.38 21.34
N ARG A 818 -6.66 25.62 20.95
CA ARG A 818 -6.37 25.96 19.55
C ARG A 818 -4.97 25.46 19.18
N ILE A 819 -4.87 24.79 18.03
CA ILE A 819 -3.60 24.39 17.41
C ILE A 819 -3.40 25.29 16.17
N THR A 820 -2.16 25.70 15.91
CA THR A 820 -1.76 26.42 14.70
C THR A 820 -0.99 25.45 13.81
N ARG A 821 -1.25 25.46 12.50
CA ARG A 821 -0.62 24.61 11.48
C ARG A 821 0.15 25.49 10.48
#